data_AF-A0ABC9NSV5-F1
#
_entry.id   AF-A0ABC9NSV5-F1
#
_cell.length_a   1.000
_cell.length_b   1.000
_cell.length_c   1.000
_cell.angle_alpha   90.00
_cell.angle_beta   90.00
_cell.angle_gamma   90.00
#
_symmetry.space_group_name_H-M   'P 1'
#
loop_
_entity.id
_entity.type
_entity.pdbx_description
1 polymer ?
#
loop_
_entity_poly.entity_id
_entity_poly.type
_entity_poly.pdbx_seq_one_letter_code
_entity_poly.pdbx_strand_id
1 'polypeptide(L)'
;MSDRIDRDVINALIAGHFADPFSVLGMHKTTAGLEVRALLPDATDVWVIEPKTGRKLAKLECIDSRGFFSGVIPRRKNFFRYQLAVVWHGQQNLIDDPYRFGPLIQDMDAWLLSEGTHLRPYETLGAHADTMDGITGTRFSVWAPNARRVSVVGQFNYWDGRRHPMRLRKESGIWELFIPGAHNGQLYKYEMIDANGNLRLKSDPYAFEAQMRPETASLICGLPEKVEQTEERKKANQLDAPISIYEVHLGSWRRHADNNFWLSYRELADQLVPYAKWMGFTHLELLPINEHPFDGSWGYQPTGLYAPTRRFGTRDDFRYFIDAAHAAGLNVILDWVPGHFPTDDFALAEFDGTNLYEHSDPREGYHQDWNTLIYNYGRREVSNFLVGNALYWIERFGIDALRVDAVASMIYRDYSRKEGEWIPNEFGGRENLEAIEFLRNTNRIIGEQVPGAVTMAEESTDFPNVSRPQDIGGLGFWYKWNLGWMHDTLDYMKLDPVYRQYHHDKLTFGMLYNYTENFVLPLSHDEVVHGKKSILDRMPGDAWQKFANLRAYYAWMWAFPGKKLLFMGNEFAQGREWNHDASLDWHLLEGGDNWHHGVQRLVRDLNHTYRYHKALHELDFDAYGFEWLVVDDHERSVLIFVRRDKNGNEIIVASNFTPVPRYDYRFGINQPGKWREILNTDSMHYHGSNVGNGGAVHSDEIASHGRQHSLGLTLPPLATIWLVREGE
;
A
#
# COMPACT_ATOMS: atom_id res chain seq x y z
N MET A 1 -24.80 53.95 -13.90
CA MET A 1 -23.33 53.83 -13.88
C MET A 1 -23.00 52.53 -14.60
N SER A 2 -22.00 52.55 -15.48
CA SER A 2 -21.78 51.54 -16.52
C SER A 2 -21.77 50.08 -16.00
N ASP A 3 -22.76 49.28 -16.39
CA ASP A 3 -22.83 47.80 -16.21
C ASP A 3 -21.78 47.05 -17.07
N ARG A 4 -20.80 47.75 -17.68
CA ARG A 4 -19.72 47.12 -18.47
C ARG A 4 -18.57 46.69 -17.57
N ILE A 5 -18.16 45.43 -17.72
CA ILE A 5 -16.97 44.86 -17.08
C ILE A 5 -15.74 45.68 -17.44
N ASP A 6 -14.88 45.92 -16.45
CA ASP A 6 -13.63 46.65 -16.62
C ASP A 6 -12.74 45.95 -17.66
N ARG A 7 -12.09 46.74 -18.53
CA ARG A 7 -11.18 46.24 -19.56
C ARG A 7 -9.99 45.51 -18.94
N ASP A 8 -9.57 45.89 -17.75
CA ASP A 8 -8.48 45.22 -17.04
C ASP A 8 -8.88 43.80 -16.58
N VAL A 9 -10.15 43.61 -16.19
CA VAL A 9 -10.70 42.28 -15.86
C VAL A 9 -10.75 41.40 -17.12
N ILE A 10 -11.20 41.97 -18.25
CA ILE A 10 -11.22 41.25 -19.54
C ILE A 10 -9.80 40.85 -19.95
N ASN A 11 -8.82 41.76 -19.81
CA ASN A 11 -7.41 41.48 -20.09
C ASN A 11 -6.87 40.36 -19.20
N ALA A 12 -7.13 40.39 -17.90
CA ALA A 12 -6.68 39.37 -16.96
C ALA A 12 -7.30 38.00 -17.28
N LEU A 13 -8.59 37.96 -17.65
CA LEU A 13 -9.27 36.72 -18.01
C LEU A 13 -8.69 36.11 -19.30
N ILE A 14 -8.51 36.93 -20.34
CA ILE A 14 -7.91 36.50 -21.63
C ILE A 14 -6.46 36.02 -21.43
N ALA A 15 -5.71 36.69 -20.57
CA ALA A 15 -4.34 36.28 -20.22
C ALA A 15 -4.29 35.02 -19.35
N GLY A 16 -5.43 34.51 -18.86
CA GLY A 16 -5.48 33.36 -17.96
C GLY A 16 -4.95 33.66 -16.56
N HIS A 17 -5.06 34.92 -16.10
CA HIS A 17 -4.57 35.40 -14.80
C HIS A 17 -5.70 35.76 -13.82
N PHE A 18 -6.97 35.59 -14.22
CA PHE A 18 -8.12 35.97 -13.40
C PHE A 18 -8.60 34.82 -12.50
N ALA A 19 -8.70 35.09 -11.19
CA ALA A 19 -8.96 34.09 -10.16
C ALA A 19 -10.44 33.69 -9.99
N ASP A 20 -11.38 34.57 -10.35
CA ASP A 20 -12.81 34.36 -10.10
C ASP A 20 -13.63 34.41 -11.40
N PRO A 21 -13.42 33.44 -12.34
CA PRO A 21 -14.06 33.47 -13.64
C PRO A 21 -15.60 33.48 -13.55
N PHE A 22 -16.20 32.89 -12.50
CA PHE A 22 -17.66 32.85 -12.31
C PHE A 22 -18.27 34.21 -11.96
N SER A 23 -17.49 35.16 -11.43
CA SER A 23 -17.95 36.55 -11.25
C SER A 23 -18.19 37.29 -12.58
N VAL A 24 -17.60 36.79 -13.68
CA VAL A 24 -17.65 37.43 -15.00
C VAL A 24 -18.38 36.58 -16.03
N LEU A 25 -17.96 35.33 -16.20
CA LEU A 25 -18.45 34.37 -17.21
C LEU A 25 -19.77 33.74 -16.79
N GLY A 26 -20.48 33.17 -17.77
CA GLY A 26 -21.79 32.55 -17.57
C GLY A 26 -22.93 33.57 -17.60
N MET A 27 -24.04 33.21 -16.95
CA MET A 27 -25.26 34.01 -16.94
C MET A 27 -25.38 34.86 -15.67
N HIS A 28 -25.63 36.15 -15.83
CA HIS A 28 -25.70 37.15 -14.76
C HIS A 28 -27.02 37.91 -14.81
N LYS A 29 -27.58 38.25 -13.63
CA LYS A 29 -28.73 39.16 -13.54
C LYS A 29 -28.26 40.61 -13.62
N THR A 30 -28.85 41.38 -14.52
CA THR A 30 -28.60 42.82 -14.66
C THR A 30 -29.91 43.60 -14.63
N THR A 31 -29.82 44.92 -14.60
CA THR A 31 -31.00 45.80 -14.69
C THR A 31 -31.73 45.65 -16.04
N ALA A 32 -31.01 45.26 -17.09
CA ALA A 32 -31.52 45.12 -18.45
C ALA A 32 -32.05 43.72 -18.79
N GLY A 33 -31.88 42.72 -17.93
CA GLY A 33 -32.30 41.33 -18.16
C GLY A 33 -31.27 40.32 -17.67
N LEU A 34 -31.18 39.16 -18.32
CA LEU A 34 -30.07 38.22 -18.11
C LEU A 34 -28.97 38.47 -19.14
N GLU A 35 -27.76 38.71 -18.69
CA GLU A 35 -26.58 38.84 -19.55
C GLU A 35 -25.82 37.53 -19.56
N VAL A 36 -25.38 37.07 -20.74
CA VAL A 36 -24.50 35.92 -20.88
C VAL A 36 -23.15 36.39 -21.38
N ARG A 37 -22.08 35.99 -20.69
CA ARG A 37 -20.70 36.33 -21.05
C ARG A 37 -19.88 35.06 -21.23
N ALA A 38 -19.09 35.01 -22.30
CA ALA A 38 -18.29 33.83 -22.64
C ALA A 38 -16.91 34.24 -23.15
N LEU A 39 -15.87 33.53 -22.72
CA LEU A 39 -14.53 33.61 -23.30
C LEU A 39 -14.34 32.40 -24.24
N LEU A 40 -14.37 32.66 -25.54
CA LEU A 40 -14.29 31.67 -26.60
C LEU A 40 -13.22 32.14 -27.61
N PRO A 41 -11.94 31.85 -27.36
CA PRO A 41 -10.86 32.18 -28.30
C PRO A 41 -11.16 31.65 -29.70
N ASP A 42 -10.78 32.41 -30.72
CA ASP A 42 -10.94 32.10 -32.15
C ASP A 42 -12.39 32.00 -32.66
N ALA A 43 -13.40 32.24 -31.82
CA ALA A 43 -14.79 32.26 -32.26
C ALA A 43 -15.09 33.54 -33.06
N THR A 44 -15.92 33.40 -34.11
CA THR A 44 -16.33 34.54 -34.95
C THR A 44 -17.78 34.97 -34.73
N ASP A 45 -18.64 34.06 -34.30
CA ASP A 45 -20.06 34.33 -34.06
C ASP A 45 -20.57 33.46 -32.91
N VAL A 46 -21.31 34.05 -31.97
CA VAL A 46 -21.82 33.37 -30.77
C VAL A 46 -23.29 33.72 -30.52
N TRP A 47 -24.12 32.70 -30.32
CA TRP A 47 -25.54 32.86 -29.98
C TRP A 47 -25.91 32.05 -28.74
N VAL A 48 -26.77 32.63 -27.90
CA VAL A 48 -27.46 31.89 -26.84
C VAL A 48 -28.67 31.18 -27.44
N ILE A 49 -28.77 29.87 -27.23
CA ILE A 49 -29.83 29.02 -27.76
C ILE A 49 -30.59 28.35 -26.63
N GLU A 50 -31.91 28.23 -26.80
CA GLU A 50 -32.76 27.38 -25.98
C GLU A 50 -32.68 25.92 -26.46
N PRO A 51 -32.14 24.97 -25.66
CA PRO A 51 -31.81 23.63 -26.15
C PRO A 51 -33.03 22.83 -26.63
N LYS A 52 -34.21 23.03 -26.01
CA LYS A 52 -35.42 22.29 -26.35
C LYS A 52 -36.03 22.67 -27.71
N THR A 53 -35.88 23.93 -28.11
CA THR A 53 -36.56 24.48 -29.30
C THR A 53 -35.57 24.85 -30.42
N GLY A 54 -34.27 24.89 -30.13
CA GLY A 54 -33.24 25.41 -31.04
C GLY A 54 -33.34 26.92 -31.28
N ARG A 55 -34.23 27.62 -30.55
CA ARG A 55 -34.48 29.04 -30.77
C ARG A 55 -33.27 29.87 -30.32
N LYS A 56 -32.75 30.70 -31.23
CA LYS A 56 -31.78 31.76 -30.93
C LYS A 56 -32.44 32.84 -30.06
N LEU A 57 -31.96 33.00 -28.84
CA LEU A 57 -32.50 33.93 -27.84
C LEU A 57 -31.82 35.29 -27.88
N ALA A 58 -30.50 35.30 -28.03
CA ALA A 58 -29.68 36.52 -28.17
C ALA A 58 -28.39 36.21 -28.92
N LYS A 59 -27.91 37.19 -29.69
CA LYS A 59 -26.56 37.20 -30.24
C LYS A 59 -25.62 37.83 -29.21
N LEU A 60 -24.46 37.24 -28.98
CA LEU A 60 -23.43 37.87 -28.16
C LEU A 60 -22.56 38.77 -29.04
N GLU A 61 -22.38 40.02 -28.62
CA GLU A 61 -21.46 40.96 -29.24
C GLU A 61 -20.02 40.60 -28.86
N CYS A 62 -19.11 40.65 -29.83
CA CYS A 62 -17.67 40.52 -29.59
C CYS A 62 -17.16 41.84 -28.99
N ILE A 63 -16.98 41.85 -27.67
CA ILE A 63 -16.52 43.04 -26.93
C ILE A 63 -14.99 43.16 -27.02
N ASP A 64 -14.29 42.02 -27.15
CA ASP A 64 -12.84 41.98 -27.41
C ASP A 64 -12.54 40.90 -28.46
N SER A 65 -11.77 41.27 -29.50
CA SER A 65 -11.45 40.41 -30.65
C SER A 65 -10.64 39.18 -30.30
N ARG A 66 -10.05 39.12 -29.10
CA ARG A 66 -9.36 37.93 -28.56
C ARG A 66 -10.34 36.86 -28.03
N GLY A 67 -11.65 37.07 -28.20
CA GLY A 67 -12.69 36.06 -27.97
C GLY A 67 -13.59 36.31 -26.77
N PHE A 68 -13.69 37.54 -26.26
CA PHE A 68 -14.62 37.86 -25.17
C PHE A 68 -15.96 38.37 -25.73
N PHE A 69 -17.04 37.67 -25.40
CA PHE A 69 -18.38 37.93 -25.90
C PHE A 69 -19.35 38.25 -24.75
N SER A 70 -20.28 39.18 -24.99
CA SER A 70 -21.38 39.49 -24.06
C SER A 70 -22.68 39.80 -24.81
N GLY A 71 -23.82 39.43 -24.24
CA GLY A 71 -25.13 39.76 -24.79
C GLY A 71 -26.24 39.65 -23.75
N VAL A 72 -27.17 40.59 -23.80
CA VAL A 72 -28.33 40.67 -22.89
C VAL A 72 -29.54 39.99 -23.53
N ILE A 73 -30.32 39.29 -22.70
CA ILE A 73 -31.59 38.64 -23.02
C ILE A 73 -32.69 39.41 -22.28
N PRO A 74 -33.28 40.47 -22.88
CA PRO A 74 -34.04 41.47 -22.11
C PRO A 74 -35.33 40.94 -21.50
N ARG A 75 -35.92 39.91 -22.12
CA ARG A 75 -37.25 39.37 -21.75
C ARG A 75 -37.21 38.27 -20.69
N ARG A 76 -36.03 37.89 -20.18
CA ARG A 76 -35.90 36.84 -19.14
C ARG A 76 -35.31 37.43 -17.86
N LYS A 77 -35.88 37.00 -16.71
CA LYS A 77 -35.50 37.44 -15.36
C LYS A 77 -35.00 36.30 -14.45
N ASN A 78 -35.38 35.07 -14.79
CA ASN A 78 -35.00 33.86 -14.05
C ASN A 78 -33.96 33.08 -14.85
N PHE A 79 -32.93 32.60 -14.15
CA PHE A 79 -31.93 31.71 -14.73
C PHE A 79 -32.59 30.51 -15.40
N PHE A 80 -32.00 30.06 -16.50
CA PHE A 80 -32.55 28.98 -17.31
C PHE A 80 -31.41 28.25 -18.04
N ARG A 81 -31.66 27.01 -18.43
CA ARG A 81 -30.70 26.22 -19.22
C ARG A 81 -30.57 26.77 -20.64
N TYR A 82 -29.33 27.05 -21.06
CA TYR A 82 -28.98 27.47 -22.42
C TYR A 82 -27.79 26.69 -22.96
N GLN A 83 -27.61 26.78 -24.27
CA GLN A 83 -26.38 26.38 -24.97
C GLN A 83 -25.84 27.57 -25.77
N LEU A 84 -24.56 27.51 -26.12
CA LEU A 84 -23.93 28.46 -27.02
C LEU A 84 -23.79 27.81 -28.40
N ALA A 85 -24.34 28.44 -29.43
CA ALA A 85 -23.94 28.16 -30.81
C ALA A 85 -22.74 29.02 -31.16
N VAL A 86 -21.59 28.39 -31.33
CA VAL A 86 -20.30 29.04 -31.54
C VAL A 86 -19.78 28.68 -32.92
N VAL A 87 -19.38 29.69 -33.72
CA VAL A 87 -18.78 29.48 -35.03
C VAL A 87 -17.26 29.61 -34.94
N TRP A 88 -16.57 28.48 -35.11
CA TRP A 88 -15.11 28.40 -35.25
C TRP A 88 -14.75 27.96 -36.66
N HIS A 89 -13.83 28.67 -37.32
CA HIS A 89 -13.37 28.35 -38.68
C HIS A 89 -14.52 28.09 -39.68
N GLY A 90 -15.63 28.82 -39.56
CA GLY A 90 -16.81 28.68 -40.41
C GLY A 90 -17.76 27.52 -40.06
N GLN A 91 -17.45 26.71 -39.04
CA GLN A 91 -18.30 25.63 -38.56
C GLN A 91 -19.01 26.00 -37.26
N GLN A 92 -20.33 25.83 -37.23
CA GLN A 92 -21.14 26.04 -36.03
C GLN A 92 -21.10 24.79 -35.13
N ASN A 93 -20.75 24.99 -33.87
CA ASN A 93 -20.75 23.99 -32.81
C ASN A 93 -21.76 24.39 -31.73
N LEU A 94 -22.49 23.42 -31.19
CA LEU A 94 -23.34 23.63 -30.00
C LEU A 94 -22.59 23.14 -28.78
N ILE A 95 -22.39 24.02 -27.80
CA ILE A 95 -21.71 23.69 -26.55
C ILE A 95 -22.57 24.09 -25.36
N ASP A 96 -22.48 23.31 -24.28
CA ASP A 96 -22.93 23.73 -22.97
C ASP A 96 -21.87 24.63 -22.33
N ASP A 97 -22.32 25.69 -21.65
CA ASP A 97 -21.42 26.64 -21.00
C ASP A 97 -20.99 26.11 -19.62
N PRO A 98 -19.69 25.85 -19.36
CA PRO A 98 -19.21 25.39 -18.05
C PRO A 98 -19.53 26.36 -16.90
N TYR A 99 -19.65 27.67 -17.20
CA TYR A 99 -19.85 28.72 -16.20
C TYR A 99 -21.32 28.95 -15.83
N ARG A 100 -22.25 28.16 -16.40
CA ARG A 100 -23.66 28.19 -15.99
C ARG A 100 -23.94 27.35 -14.75
N PHE A 101 -23.04 26.43 -14.40
CA PHE A 101 -23.24 25.50 -13.29
C PHE A 101 -22.86 26.15 -11.95
N GLY A 102 -23.76 26.05 -10.98
CA GLY A 102 -23.55 26.58 -9.63
C GLY A 102 -22.47 25.83 -8.84
N PRO A 103 -22.28 26.15 -7.55
CA PRO A 103 -21.45 25.40 -6.61
C PRO A 103 -21.62 23.88 -6.73
N LEU A 104 -20.53 23.11 -6.80
CA LEU A 104 -20.57 21.67 -7.07
C LEU A 104 -20.43 20.84 -5.81
N ILE A 105 -19.53 21.24 -4.92
CA ILE A 105 -19.32 20.60 -3.62
C ILE A 105 -20.44 21.04 -2.67
N GLN A 106 -21.08 20.06 -2.02
CA GLN A 106 -22.13 20.30 -1.04
C GLN A 106 -21.55 20.95 0.22
N ASP A 107 -22.37 21.74 0.93
CA ASP A 107 -21.89 22.49 2.09
C ASP A 107 -21.36 21.60 3.22
N MET A 108 -21.95 20.41 3.41
CA MET A 108 -21.48 19.44 4.40
C MET A 108 -20.10 18.87 4.03
N ASP A 109 -19.90 18.50 2.77
CA ASP A 109 -18.62 17.97 2.30
C ASP A 109 -17.53 19.04 2.40
N ALA A 110 -17.84 20.28 2.00
CA ALA A 110 -16.92 21.41 2.15
C ALA A 110 -16.53 21.64 3.62
N TRP A 111 -17.48 21.54 4.54
CA TRP A 111 -17.22 21.68 5.98
C TRP A 111 -16.33 20.54 6.51
N LEU A 112 -16.67 19.28 6.22
CA LEU A 112 -15.90 18.11 6.65
C LEU A 112 -14.47 18.11 6.07
N LEU A 113 -14.30 18.55 4.82
CA LEU A 113 -12.99 18.67 4.19
C LEU A 113 -12.15 19.77 4.86
N SER A 114 -12.75 20.92 5.18
CA SER A 114 -12.06 22.00 5.91
C SER A 114 -11.70 21.60 7.35
N GLU A 115 -12.50 20.76 8.00
CA GLU A 115 -12.18 20.21 9.32
C GLU A 115 -11.17 19.06 9.29
N GLY A 116 -10.94 18.45 8.12
CA GLY A 116 -10.09 17.27 7.96
C GLY A 116 -10.69 15.98 8.51
N THR A 117 -12.02 15.92 8.63
CA THR A 117 -12.78 14.79 9.21
C THR A 117 -13.60 14.04 8.17
N HIS A 118 -13.49 14.41 6.89
CA HIS A 118 -14.21 13.75 5.81
C HIS A 118 -13.66 12.34 5.57
N LEU A 119 -14.34 11.27 6.00
CA LEU A 119 -13.81 9.90 5.90
C LEU A 119 -13.49 9.45 4.47
N ARG A 120 -14.23 9.94 3.47
CA ARG A 120 -14.11 9.53 2.06
C ARG A 120 -13.84 10.72 1.14
N PRO A 121 -12.75 11.48 1.35
CA PRO A 121 -12.53 12.73 0.62
C PRO A 121 -12.42 12.50 -0.89
N TYR A 122 -12.01 11.30 -1.28
CA TYR A 122 -11.94 10.81 -2.66
C TYR A 122 -13.30 10.69 -3.37
N GLU A 123 -14.45 10.72 -2.68
CA GLU A 123 -15.78 10.79 -3.33
C GLU A 123 -16.10 12.22 -3.82
N THR A 124 -15.39 13.21 -3.25
CA THR A 124 -15.60 14.62 -3.54
C THR A 124 -14.46 15.17 -4.40
N LEU A 125 -13.21 14.98 -3.98
CA LEU A 125 -12.01 15.46 -4.66
C LEU A 125 -11.62 14.57 -5.84
N GLY A 126 -10.90 15.15 -6.80
CA GLY A 126 -10.50 14.48 -8.04
C GLY A 126 -11.46 14.74 -9.20
N ALA A 127 -11.42 13.84 -10.20
CA ALA A 127 -12.29 13.86 -11.36
C ALA A 127 -13.40 12.80 -11.26
N HIS A 128 -14.66 13.25 -11.31
CA HIS A 128 -15.84 12.41 -11.20
C HIS A 128 -16.75 12.60 -12.41
N ALA A 129 -16.93 11.54 -13.20
CA ALA A 129 -17.93 11.56 -14.26
C ALA A 129 -19.33 11.73 -13.66
N ASP A 130 -20.09 12.70 -14.15
CA ASP A 130 -21.35 13.13 -13.55
C ASP A 130 -22.35 13.59 -14.63
N THR A 131 -23.62 13.68 -14.27
CA THR A 131 -24.69 14.22 -15.13
C THR A 131 -25.43 15.35 -14.41
N MET A 132 -25.19 16.58 -14.84
CA MET A 132 -25.80 17.79 -14.27
C MET A 132 -26.79 18.42 -15.24
N ASP A 133 -28.02 18.70 -14.80
CA ASP A 133 -29.12 19.21 -15.65
C ASP A 133 -29.37 18.38 -16.94
N GLY A 134 -29.12 17.06 -16.86
CA GLY A 134 -29.21 16.14 -18.00
C GLY A 134 -28.08 16.27 -19.02
N ILE A 135 -26.94 16.85 -18.63
CA ILE A 135 -25.71 16.95 -19.43
C ILE A 135 -24.63 16.11 -18.77
N THR A 136 -24.10 15.14 -19.53
CA THR A 136 -22.95 14.34 -19.11
C THR A 136 -21.67 15.16 -19.23
N GLY A 137 -20.82 15.06 -18.22
CA GLY A 137 -19.52 15.71 -18.16
C GLY A 137 -18.70 15.15 -17.00
N THR A 138 -17.70 15.93 -16.58
CA THR A 138 -16.87 15.58 -15.43
C THR A 138 -16.80 16.75 -14.46
N ARG A 139 -17.02 16.47 -13.17
CA ARG A 139 -16.73 17.37 -12.06
C ARG A 139 -15.27 17.18 -11.66
N PHE A 140 -14.51 18.27 -11.68
CA PHE A 140 -13.14 18.32 -11.20
C PHE A 140 -13.09 19.12 -9.91
N SER A 141 -12.34 18.64 -8.93
CA SER A 141 -12.01 19.45 -7.77
C SER A 141 -10.65 19.12 -7.15
N VAL A 142 -9.94 20.16 -6.73
CA VAL A 142 -8.57 20.05 -6.23
C VAL A 142 -8.30 21.06 -5.12
N TRP A 143 -7.61 20.64 -4.07
CA TRP A 143 -7.20 21.50 -2.98
C TRP A 143 -5.91 22.23 -3.33
N ALA A 144 -5.98 23.56 -3.43
CA ALA A 144 -4.85 24.43 -3.76
C ALA A 144 -5.12 25.85 -3.22
N PRO A 145 -5.16 26.02 -1.88
CA PRO A 145 -5.69 27.22 -1.23
C PRO A 145 -4.91 28.49 -1.56
N ASN A 146 -3.61 28.40 -1.84
CA ASN A 146 -2.75 29.55 -2.10
C ASN A 146 -2.54 29.83 -3.60
N ALA A 147 -3.03 28.95 -4.48
CA ALA A 147 -2.95 29.18 -5.92
C ALA A 147 -3.71 30.47 -6.28
N ARG A 148 -3.14 31.25 -7.19
CA ARG A 148 -3.78 32.47 -7.72
C ARG A 148 -4.86 32.14 -8.75
N ARG A 149 -4.70 31.01 -9.44
CA ARG A 149 -5.65 30.46 -10.41
C ARG A 149 -5.39 28.97 -10.58
N VAL A 150 -6.46 28.18 -10.71
CA VAL A 150 -6.39 26.81 -11.24
C VAL A 150 -7.30 26.66 -12.46
N SER A 151 -6.87 25.87 -13.44
CA SER A 151 -7.62 25.48 -14.64
C SER A 151 -7.45 23.99 -14.86
N VAL A 152 -8.48 23.36 -15.42
CA VAL A 152 -8.36 22.00 -15.92
C VAL A 152 -7.88 22.03 -17.37
N VAL A 153 -6.82 21.30 -17.67
CA VAL A 153 -6.28 21.15 -19.01
C VAL A 153 -6.25 19.69 -19.40
N GLY A 154 -6.52 19.39 -20.66
CA GLY A 154 -6.58 18.02 -21.14
C GLY A 154 -6.92 17.92 -22.63
N GLN A 155 -7.19 16.71 -23.09
CA GLN A 155 -7.52 16.45 -24.49
C GLN A 155 -8.74 17.25 -24.97
N PHE A 156 -9.76 17.41 -24.12
CA PHE A 156 -11.02 18.11 -24.45
C PHE A 156 -10.87 19.61 -24.68
N ASN A 157 -9.75 20.22 -24.26
CA ASN A 157 -9.48 21.64 -24.48
C ASN A 157 -8.10 21.93 -25.07
N TYR A 158 -7.48 20.92 -25.71
CA TYR A 158 -6.17 21.03 -26.34
C TYR A 158 -5.07 21.52 -25.40
N TRP A 159 -5.17 21.16 -24.11
CA TRP A 159 -4.24 21.56 -23.07
C TRP A 159 -4.14 23.10 -22.86
N ASP A 160 -5.18 23.86 -23.22
CA ASP A 160 -5.21 25.32 -23.07
C ASP A 160 -5.91 25.74 -21.77
N GLY A 161 -5.12 26.15 -20.77
CA GLY A 161 -5.60 26.56 -19.46
C GLY A 161 -6.43 27.84 -19.42
N ARG A 162 -6.52 28.61 -20.52
CA ARG A 162 -7.40 29.78 -20.61
C ARG A 162 -8.87 29.41 -20.80
N ARG A 163 -9.15 28.17 -21.25
CA ARG A 163 -10.51 27.73 -21.63
C ARG A 163 -11.36 27.28 -20.44
N HIS A 164 -10.74 26.70 -19.42
CA HIS A 164 -11.45 26.11 -18.28
C HIS A 164 -10.86 26.50 -16.91
N PRO A 165 -10.70 27.81 -16.58
CA PRO A 165 -10.41 28.24 -15.21
C PRO A 165 -11.53 27.86 -14.24
N MET A 166 -11.12 27.41 -13.06
CA MET A 166 -11.98 26.84 -12.01
C MET A 166 -12.49 27.91 -11.04
N ARG A 167 -13.51 27.58 -10.23
CA ARG A 167 -14.01 28.40 -9.13
C ARG A 167 -13.29 28.04 -7.83
N LEU A 168 -12.77 29.02 -7.10
CA LEU A 168 -12.28 28.82 -5.73
C LEU A 168 -13.42 28.90 -4.71
N ARG A 169 -13.59 27.85 -3.90
CA ARG A 169 -14.38 27.83 -2.66
C ARG A 169 -13.50 28.36 -1.52
N LYS A 170 -13.65 29.64 -1.19
CA LYS A 170 -12.77 30.33 -0.23
C LYS A 170 -12.82 29.73 1.18
N GLU A 171 -13.94 29.14 1.54
CA GLU A 171 -14.18 28.47 2.82
C GLU A 171 -13.37 27.18 3.02
N SER A 172 -12.89 26.55 1.94
CA SER A 172 -12.16 25.28 1.98
C SER A 172 -10.84 25.28 1.21
N GLY A 173 -10.56 26.32 0.40
CA GLY A 173 -9.37 26.35 -0.45
C GLY A 173 -9.44 25.39 -1.64
N ILE A 174 -10.62 24.86 -1.94
CA ILE A 174 -10.84 23.89 -3.02
C ILE A 174 -11.28 24.61 -4.29
N TRP A 175 -10.64 24.27 -5.39
CA TRP A 175 -11.04 24.70 -6.73
C TRP A 175 -11.98 23.66 -7.33
N GLU A 176 -13.06 24.08 -7.98
CA GLU A 176 -14.04 23.19 -8.61
C GLU A 176 -14.48 23.68 -10.00
N LEU A 177 -14.78 22.75 -10.91
CA LEU A 177 -15.40 23.04 -12.21
C LEU A 177 -16.10 21.79 -12.77
N PHE A 178 -17.27 21.99 -13.38
CA PHE A 178 -17.93 20.96 -14.18
C PHE A 178 -17.70 21.27 -15.65
N ILE A 179 -17.16 20.30 -16.39
CA ILE A 179 -16.87 20.45 -17.82
C ILE A 179 -17.81 19.53 -18.60
N PRO A 180 -18.83 20.09 -19.27
CA PRO A 180 -19.69 19.34 -20.18
C PRO A 180 -18.89 18.63 -21.28
N GLY A 181 -19.22 17.36 -21.55
CA GLY A 181 -18.59 16.58 -22.62
C GLY A 181 -17.18 16.04 -22.31
N ALA A 182 -16.56 16.44 -21.19
CA ALA A 182 -15.43 15.70 -20.64
C ALA A 182 -15.92 14.31 -20.20
N HIS A 183 -15.22 13.25 -20.60
CA HIS A 183 -15.69 11.88 -20.40
C HIS A 183 -14.56 10.91 -20.05
N ASN A 184 -14.94 9.74 -19.55
CA ASN A 184 -14.01 8.68 -19.15
C ASN A 184 -13.04 8.31 -20.30
N GLY A 185 -11.77 8.08 -19.94
CA GLY A 185 -10.70 7.76 -20.88
C GLY A 185 -9.92 8.98 -21.37
N GLN A 186 -10.39 10.20 -21.14
CA GLN A 186 -9.65 11.40 -21.52
C GLN A 186 -8.58 11.76 -20.49
N LEU A 187 -7.45 12.26 -20.99
CA LEU A 187 -6.33 12.70 -20.18
C LEU A 187 -6.48 14.16 -19.72
N TYR A 188 -6.08 14.44 -18.48
CA TYR A 188 -6.11 15.78 -17.91
C TYR A 188 -5.00 16.02 -16.87
N LYS A 189 -4.78 17.29 -16.56
CA LYS A 189 -3.97 17.82 -15.45
C LYS A 189 -4.60 19.12 -14.93
N TYR A 190 -4.09 19.61 -13.81
CA TYR A 190 -4.34 20.96 -13.33
C TYR A 190 -3.21 21.88 -13.77
N GLU A 191 -3.55 22.91 -14.56
CA GLU A 191 -2.66 24.03 -14.83
C GLU A 191 -2.97 25.14 -13.83
N MET A 192 -1.97 25.62 -13.11
CA MET A 192 -2.17 26.65 -12.08
C MET A 192 -1.13 27.75 -12.13
N ILE A 193 -1.54 28.94 -11.71
CA ILE A 193 -0.62 30.00 -11.33
C ILE A 193 -0.47 29.89 -9.82
N ASP A 194 0.73 29.52 -9.39
CA ASP A 194 1.05 29.26 -8.01
C ASP A 194 1.06 30.55 -7.15
N ALA A 195 1.24 30.41 -5.84
CA ALA A 195 1.30 31.54 -4.90
C ALA A 195 2.38 32.58 -5.26
N ASN A 196 3.43 32.17 -5.97
CA ASN A 196 4.56 32.98 -6.38
C ASN A 196 4.39 33.58 -7.80
N GLY A 197 3.35 33.21 -8.52
CA GLY A 197 3.07 33.67 -9.88
C GLY A 197 3.67 32.81 -10.99
N ASN A 198 4.21 31.63 -10.67
CA ASN A 198 4.73 30.69 -11.66
C ASN A 198 3.60 29.82 -12.24
N LEU A 199 3.70 29.51 -13.53
CA LEU A 199 2.82 28.54 -14.17
C LEU A 199 3.30 27.12 -13.88
N ARG A 200 2.42 26.28 -13.33
CA ARG A 200 2.70 24.87 -13.00
C ARG A 200 1.68 23.96 -13.64
N LEU A 201 2.10 22.73 -13.93
CA LEU A 201 1.25 21.68 -14.49
C LEU A 201 1.33 20.44 -13.60
N LYS A 202 0.26 20.19 -12.84
CA LYS A 202 0.19 19.18 -11.79
C LYS A 202 -0.74 18.03 -12.17
N SER A 203 -0.33 16.80 -11.88
CA SER A 203 -1.20 15.63 -11.85
C SER A 203 -2.22 15.77 -10.72
N ASP A 204 -3.38 15.13 -10.86
CA ASP A 204 -4.41 15.14 -9.83
C ASP A 204 -3.98 14.27 -8.62
N PRO A 205 -3.87 14.83 -7.40
CA PRO A 205 -3.57 14.05 -6.19
C PRO A 205 -4.56 12.90 -5.92
N TYR A 206 -5.80 13.05 -6.39
CA TYR A 206 -6.90 12.09 -6.26
C TYR A 206 -7.20 11.37 -7.59
N ALA A 207 -6.24 11.30 -8.51
CA ALA A 207 -6.40 10.49 -9.73
C ALA A 207 -6.65 9.02 -9.38
N PHE A 208 -7.72 8.42 -9.93
CA PHE A 208 -7.96 6.97 -9.81
C PHE A 208 -7.24 6.15 -10.89
N GLU A 209 -6.74 6.82 -11.94
CA GLU A 209 -5.95 6.21 -13.00
C GLU A 209 -4.99 7.25 -13.59
N ALA A 210 -3.82 6.80 -14.02
CA ALA A 210 -2.74 7.62 -14.55
C ALA A 210 -2.24 7.08 -15.90
N GLN A 211 -1.54 7.92 -16.66
CA GLN A 211 -0.78 7.46 -17.82
C GLN A 211 0.37 6.54 -17.42
N MET A 212 0.80 5.72 -18.37
CA MET A 212 2.02 4.93 -18.23
C MET A 212 3.22 5.87 -18.19
N ARG A 213 4.02 5.79 -17.11
CA ARG A 213 5.29 6.52 -17.02
C ARG A 213 6.17 6.31 -18.27
N PRO A 214 6.98 7.31 -18.69
CA PRO A 214 7.30 8.56 -18.00
C PRO A 214 6.22 9.65 -18.14
N GLU A 215 5.11 9.36 -18.83
CA GLU A 215 3.99 10.29 -18.92
C GLU A 215 3.30 10.46 -17.56
N THR A 216 2.66 11.61 -17.35
CA THR A 216 2.23 12.04 -16.01
C THR A 216 0.79 12.56 -15.96
N ALA A 217 0.03 12.55 -17.06
CA ALA A 217 -1.37 12.98 -16.97
C ALA A 217 -2.22 11.99 -16.17
N SER A 218 -3.20 12.54 -15.48
CA SER A 218 -4.28 11.78 -14.87
C SER A 218 -5.31 11.41 -15.94
N LEU A 219 -6.04 10.33 -15.72
CA LEU A 219 -7.09 9.85 -16.64
C LEU A 219 -8.46 9.96 -15.97
N ILE A 220 -9.42 10.56 -16.68
CA ILE A 220 -10.80 10.65 -16.21
C ILE A 220 -11.38 9.23 -16.17
N CYS A 221 -11.82 8.79 -15.01
CA CYS A 221 -12.55 7.54 -14.83
C CYS A 221 -13.51 7.66 -13.64
N GLY A 222 -14.55 6.83 -13.59
CA GLY A 222 -15.51 6.87 -12.48
C GLY A 222 -14.99 6.15 -11.25
N LEU A 223 -15.31 6.57 -10.03
CA LEU A 223 -14.89 5.88 -8.80
C LEU A 223 -15.29 4.38 -8.82
N PRO A 224 -14.42 3.42 -8.39
CA PRO A 224 -14.82 2.02 -8.31
C PRO A 224 -15.96 1.80 -7.32
N GLU A 225 -16.77 0.77 -7.57
CA GLU A 225 -17.79 0.34 -6.62
C GLU A 225 -17.14 -0.14 -5.32
N LYS A 226 -17.87 0.04 -4.22
CA LYS A 226 -17.42 -0.43 -2.90
C LYS A 226 -17.44 -1.97 -2.87
N VAL A 227 -16.38 -2.58 -2.33
CA VAL A 227 -16.27 -4.01 -2.12
C VAL A 227 -16.77 -4.37 -0.72
N GLU A 228 -17.69 -5.31 -0.63
CA GLU A 228 -18.16 -5.85 0.65
C GLU A 228 -17.26 -6.99 1.12
N GLN A 229 -16.89 -6.99 2.41
CA GLN A 229 -16.12 -8.07 3.00
C GLN A 229 -17.03 -9.22 3.48
N THR A 230 -16.71 -10.44 3.06
CA THR A 230 -17.32 -11.67 3.56
C THR A 230 -16.92 -11.96 5.01
N GLU A 231 -17.72 -12.71 5.76
CA GLU A 231 -17.41 -13.09 7.16
C GLU A 231 -16.11 -13.89 7.30
N GLU A 232 -15.77 -14.71 6.31
CA GLU A 232 -14.52 -15.47 6.26
C GLU A 232 -13.31 -14.52 6.22
N ARG A 233 -13.33 -13.53 5.32
CA ARG A 233 -12.30 -12.49 5.22
C ARG A 233 -12.18 -11.65 6.49
N LYS A 234 -13.29 -11.30 7.14
CA LYS A 234 -13.27 -10.56 8.42
C LYS A 234 -12.55 -11.32 9.54
N LYS A 235 -12.51 -12.65 9.47
CA LYS A 235 -11.83 -13.51 10.44
C LYS A 235 -10.39 -13.84 10.05
N ALA A 236 -10.02 -13.67 8.79
CA ALA A 236 -8.74 -14.13 8.26
C ALA A 236 -7.52 -13.42 8.88
N ASN A 237 -7.71 -12.19 9.34
CA ASN A 237 -6.66 -11.35 9.95
C ASN A 237 -6.65 -11.40 11.49
N GLN A 238 -7.47 -12.25 12.12
CA GLN A 238 -7.52 -12.34 13.58
C GLN A 238 -6.21 -12.88 14.17
N LEU A 239 -5.93 -12.49 15.41
CA LEU A 239 -4.71 -12.89 16.13
C LEU A 239 -4.55 -14.41 16.24
N ASP A 240 -5.65 -15.16 16.30
CA ASP A 240 -5.67 -16.62 16.38
C ASP A 240 -5.87 -17.32 15.03
N ALA A 241 -5.84 -16.58 13.91
CA ALA A 241 -5.88 -17.13 12.56
C ALA A 241 -4.46 -17.49 12.06
N PRO A 242 -4.34 -18.46 11.12
CA PRO A 242 -3.08 -18.74 10.44
C PRO A 242 -2.76 -17.65 9.40
N ILE A 243 -1.68 -16.90 9.62
CA ILE A 243 -1.18 -15.88 8.68
C ILE A 243 0.20 -16.30 8.19
N SER A 244 0.25 -16.72 6.91
CA SER A 244 1.47 -16.98 6.16
C SER A 244 1.43 -16.18 4.87
N ILE A 245 2.36 -15.24 4.76
CA ILE A 245 2.39 -14.18 3.76
C ILE A 245 3.45 -14.51 2.70
N TYR A 246 3.04 -14.48 1.44
CA TYR A 246 3.93 -14.45 0.30
C TYR A 246 4.07 -13.01 -0.18
N GLU A 247 5.23 -12.40 0.10
CA GLU A 247 5.55 -11.02 -0.27
C GLU A 247 6.07 -10.99 -1.72
N VAL A 248 5.54 -10.09 -2.54
CA VAL A 248 5.73 -10.10 -4.00
C VAL A 248 5.89 -8.69 -4.56
N HIS A 249 6.95 -8.48 -5.34
CA HIS A 249 7.04 -7.37 -6.28
C HIS A 249 6.50 -7.80 -7.65
N LEU A 250 5.31 -7.30 -8.02
CA LEU A 250 4.60 -7.74 -9.22
C LEU A 250 5.42 -7.59 -10.51
N GLY A 251 6.26 -6.56 -10.59
CA GLY A 251 7.08 -6.28 -11.77
C GLY A 251 8.30 -7.19 -11.96
N SER A 252 8.64 -8.06 -11.01
CA SER A 252 9.82 -8.93 -11.11
C SER A 252 9.58 -10.37 -10.67
N TRP A 253 8.38 -10.70 -10.18
CA TRP A 253 8.01 -12.08 -9.87
C TRP A 253 8.19 -12.99 -11.08
N ARG A 254 7.57 -12.62 -12.20
CA ARG A 254 7.76 -13.26 -13.51
C ARG A 254 7.61 -12.20 -14.60
N ARG A 255 8.33 -12.38 -15.70
CA ARG A 255 8.26 -11.54 -16.90
C ARG A 255 8.09 -12.40 -18.13
N HIS A 256 7.63 -11.79 -19.21
CA HIS A 256 7.55 -12.42 -20.52
C HIS A 256 8.94 -12.82 -21.01
N ALA A 257 9.13 -14.10 -21.34
CA ALA A 257 10.45 -14.65 -21.69
C ALA A 257 11.00 -14.11 -23.03
N ASP A 258 10.13 -13.68 -23.94
CA ASP A 258 10.47 -13.20 -25.28
C ASP A 258 10.96 -11.75 -25.29
N ASN A 259 10.49 -10.91 -24.35
CA ASN A 259 10.76 -9.47 -24.39
C ASN A 259 11.08 -8.84 -23.01
N ASN A 260 11.13 -9.63 -21.93
CA ASN A 260 11.33 -9.18 -20.55
C ASN A 260 10.32 -8.12 -20.07
N PHE A 261 9.15 -8.05 -20.71
CA PHE A 261 8.08 -7.15 -20.31
C PHE A 261 7.31 -7.71 -19.12
N TRP A 262 6.67 -6.83 -18.36
CA TRP A 262 5.87 -7.23 -17.19
C TRP A 262 4.68 -8.06 -17.59
N LEU A 263 4.29 -8.98 -16.72
CA LEU A 263 2.96 -9.57 -16.78
C LEU A 263 1.91 -8.51 -16.42
N SER A 264 0.77 -8.57 -17.10
CA SER A 264 -0.41 -7.78 -16.71
C SER A 264 -1.04 -8.30 -15.41
N TYR A 265 -1.89 -7.49 -14.78
CA TYR A 265 -2.68 -7.91 -13.61
C TYR A 265 -3.52 -9.17 -13.90
N ARG A 266 -4.03 -9.31 -15.13
CA ARG A 266 -4.78 -10.51 -15.54
C ARG A 266 -3.89 -11.74 -15.63
N GLU A 267 -2.70 -11.62 -16.19
CA GLU A 267 -1.76 -12.74 -16.26
C GLU A 267 -1.20 -13.11 -14.88
N LEU A 268 -1.03 -12.13 -14.00
CA LEU A 268 -0.72 -12.36 -12.58
C LEU A 268 -1.87 -13.09 -11.89
N ALA A 269 -3.12 -12.75 -12.19
CA ALA A 269 -4.28 -13.48 -11.66
C ALA A 269 -4.31 -14.95 -12.13
N ASP A 270 -3.86 -15.22 -13.36
CA ASP A 270 -3.82 -16.57 -13.92
C ASP A 270 -2.59 -17.38 -13.47
N GLN A 271 -1.50 -16.72 -13.05
CA GLN A 271 -0.23 -17.39 -12.74
C GLN A 271 0.17 -17.30 -11.26
N LEU A 272 0.23 -16.09 -10.69
CA LEU A 272 0.67 -15.86 -9.33
C LEU A 272 -0.35 -16.39 -8.32
N VAL A 273 -1.64 -16.11 -8.52
CA VAL A 273 -2.68 -16.52 -7.58
C VAL A 273 -2.77 -18.06 -7.45
N PRO A 274 -2.84 -18.85 -8.54
CA PRO A 274 -2.80 -20.30 -8.43
C PRO A 274 -1.50 -20.83 -7.82
N TYR A 275 -0.36 -20.20 -8.11
CA TYR A 275 0.92 -20.58 -7.52
C TYR A 275 0.94 -20.39 -5.99
N ALA A 276 0.56 -19.20 -5.51
CA ALA A 276 0.51 -18.90 -4.08
C ALA A 276 -0.49 -19.79 -3.33
N LYS A 277 -1.66 -20.05 -3.93
CA LYS A 277 -2.65 -21.01 -3.42
C LYS A 277 -2.07 -22.43 -3.34
N TRP A 278 -1.40 -22.88 -4.39
CA TRP A 278 -0.78 -24.20 -4.45
C TRP A 278 0.33 -24.36 -3.40
N MET A 279 1.13 -23.31 -3.18
CA MET A 279 2.11 -23.22 -2.10
C MET A 279 1.49 -23.17 -0.70
N GLY A 280 0.17 -22.99 -0.59
CA GLY A 280 -0.55 -23.02 0.68
C GLY A 280 -0.50 -21.73 1.50
N PHE A 281 0.05 -20.64 0.97
CA PHE A 281 0.01 -19.32 1.63
C PHE A 281 -1.43 -18.89 1.92
N THR A 282 -1.62 -18.02 2.93
CA THR A 282 -2.94 -17.47 3.27
C THR A 282 -3.10 -16.02 2.81
N HIS A 283 -1.98 -15.32 2.59
CA HIS A 283 -1.95 -13.92 2.20
C HIS A 283 -0.95 -13.69 1.07
N LEU A 284 -1.25 -12.75 0.19
CA LEU A 284 -0.31 -12.09 -0.72
C LEU A 284 -0.03 -10.70 -0.18
N GLU A 285 1.25 -10.36 0.03
CA GLU A 285 1.65 -8.98 0.31
C GLU A 285 2.28 -8.39 -0.93
N LEU A 286 1.71 -7.29 -1.40
CA LEU A 286 2.19 -6.59 -2.59
C LEU A 286 3.07 -5.44 -2.14
N LEU A 287 4.31 -5.39 -2.65
CA LEU A 287 5.07 -4.15 -2.67
C LEU A 287 4.23 -3.03 -3.32
N PRO A 288 4.51 -1.74 -3.04
CA PRO A 288 3.58 -0.67 -3.35
C PRO A 288 3.14 -0.65 -4.82
N ILE A 289 1.83 -0.69 -5.03
CA ILE A 289 1.21 -0.67 -6.36
C ILE A 289 0.70 0.71 -6.76
N ASN A 290 0.81 1.72 -5.90
CA ASN A 290 0.47 3.10 -6.22
C ASN A 290 1.28 3.57 -7.44
N GLU A 291 0.74 4.50 -8.24
CA GLU A 291 1.50 5.03 -9.36
C GLU A 291 2.77 5.75 -8.88
N HIS A 292 3.90 5.38 -9.50
CA HIS A 292 5.23 5.85 -9.13
C HIS A 292 6.08 6.05 -10.40
N PRO A 293 6.96 7.06 -10.45
CA PRO A 293 7.66 7.43 -11.69
C PRO A 293 8.89 6.55 -11.99
N PHE A 294 9.46 5.89 -10.99
CA PHE A 294 10.74 5.19 -11.10
C PHE A 294 10.68 3.75 -10.59
N ASP A 295 10.97 2.78 -11.47
CA ASP A 295 10.92 1.34 -11.13
C ASP A 295 11.89 0.94 -10.00
N GLY A 296 13.07 1.58 -9.95
CA GLY A 296 14.09 1.28 -8.94
C GLY A 296 13.74 1.79 -7.54
N SER A 297 12.64 2.51 -7.39
CA SER A 297 12.05 2.79 -6.06
C SER A 297 11.27 1.59 -5.51
N TRP A 298 11.02 0.56 -6.33
CA TRP A 298 10.19 -0.60 -6.04
C TRP A 298 8.73 -0.27 -5.66
N GLY A 299 8.32 0.99 -5.90
CA GLY A 299 7.02 1.53 -5.52
C GLY A 299 7.05 2.48 -4.32
N TYR A 300 8.12 2.50 -3.52
CA TYR A 300 8.22 3.29 -2.27
C TYR A 300 8.38 4.80 -2.48
N GLN A 301 8.34 5.30 -3.73
CA GLN A 301 8.29 6.73 -4.03
C GLN A 301 7.05 7.06 -4.89
N PRO A 302 5.83 6.98 -4.32
CA PRO A 302 4.60 7.17 -5.09
C PRO A 302 4.36 8.64 -5.43
N THR A 303 3.78 8.88 -6.61
CA THR A 303 3.27 10.19 -7.04
C THR A 303 1.76 10.20 -7.24
N GLY A 304 1.12 9.03 -7.41
CA GLY A 304 -0.33 8.86 -7.53
C GLY A 304 -0.87 7.87 -6.50
N LEU A 305 -1.10 8.34 -5.26
CA LEU A 305 -1.53 7.48 -4.15
C LEU A 305 -2.89 6.79 -4.37
N TYR A 306 -3.79 7.37 -5.17
CA TYR A 306 -5.12 6.83 -5.43
C TYR A 306 -5.23 6.01 -6.73
N ALA A 307 -4.13 5.85 -7.48
CA ALA A 307 -4.10 5.12 -8.73
C ALA A 307 -3.23 3.86 -8.61
N PRO A 308 -3.73 2.66 -8.96
CA PRO A 308 -2.85 1.52 -9.18
C PRO A 308 -2.00 1.79 -10.43
N THR A 309 -0.74 1.36 -10.40
CA THR A 309 0.23 1.69 -11.44
C THR A 309 -0.20 1.13 -12.80
N ARG A 310 -0.06 1.95 -13.84
CA ARG A 310 -0.44 1.61 -15.21
C ARG A 310 0.44 0.51 -15.83
N ARG A 311 1.58 0.17 -15.21
CA ARG A 311 2.56 -0.82 -15.68
C ARG A 311 1.96 -2.18 -15.99
N PHE A 312 0.97 -2.60 -15.21
CA PHE A 312 0.39 -3.95 -15.29
C PHE A 312 -1.03 -3.95 -15.87
N GLY A 313 -1.58 -2.79 -16.25
CA GLY A 313 -2.90 -2.69 -16.86
C GLY A 313 -3.76 -1.58 -16.28
N THR A 314 -5.08 -1.73 -16.41
CA THR A 314 -6.05 -0.79 -15.84
C THR A 314 -6.30 -1.09 -14.37
N ARG A 315 -6.88 -0.13 -13.66
CA ARG A 315 -7.38 -0.35 -12.29
C ARG A 315 -8.43 -1.46 -12.22
N ASP A 316 -9.21 -1.69 -13.27
CA ASP A 316 -10.22 -2.74 -13.33
C ASP A 316 -9.55 -4.12 -13.52
N ASP A 317 -8.40 -4.18 -14.21
CA ASP A 317 -7.56 -5.37 -14.25
C ASP A 317 -6.93 -5.66 -12.87
N PHE A 318 -6.55 -4.61 -12.11
CA PHE A 318 -6.12 -4.79 -10.72
C PHE A 318 -7.25 -5.30 -9.82
N ARG A 319 -8.48 -4.78 -9.95
CA ARG A 319 -9.65 -5.32 -9.23
C ARG A 319 -9.87 -6.79 -9.58
N TYR A 320 -9.77 -7.16 -10.85
CA TYR A 320 -9.85 -8.56 -11.28
C TYR A 320 -8.78 -9.45 -10.62
N PHE A 321 -7.55 -8.95 -10.47
CA PHE A 321 -6.49 -9.67 -9.75
C PHE A 321 -6.84 -9.89 -8.27
N ILE A 322 -7.36 -8.87 -7.59
CA ILE A 322 -7.80 -8.98 -6.19
C ILE A 322 -8.97 -9.96 -6.05
N ASP A 323 -9.98 -9.85 -6.92
CA ASP A 323 -11.13 -10.77 -6.94
C ASP A 323 -10.68 -12.22 -7.16
N ALA A 324 -9.69 -12.45 -8.05
CA ALA A 324 -9.11 -13.77 -8.28
C ALA A 324 -8.38 -14.30 -7.02
N ALA A 325 -7.63 -13.44 -6.32
CA ALA A 325 -7.00 -13.80 -5.05
C ALA A 325 -8.04 -14.21 -3.99
N HIS A 326 -9.08 -13.41 -3.81
CA HIS A 326 -10.17 -13.73 -2.87
C HIS A 326 -10.92 -15.01 -3.25
N ALA A 327 -11.23 -15.21 -4.53
CA ALA A 327 -11.84 -16.44 -5.02
C ALA A 327 -10.95 -17.68 -4.82
N ALA A 328 -9.62 -17.48 -4.82
CA ALA A 328 -8.64 -18.50 -4.48
C ALA A 328 -8.54 -18.79 -2.96
N GLY A 329 -9.11 -17.94 -2.11
CA GLY A 329 -9.01 -18.00 -0.65
C GLY A 329 -7.73 -17.35 -0.11
N LEU A 330 -7.12 -16.45 -0.88
CA LEU A 330 -5.98 -15.63 -0.48
C LEU A 330 -6.49 -14.23 -0.11
N ASN A 331 -6.02 -13.71 1.01
CA ASN A 331 -6.23 -12.30 1.37
C ASN A 331 -5.07 -11.47 0.82
N VAL A 332 -5.28 -10.17 0.61
CA VAL A 332 -4.28 -9.28 0.01
C VAL A 332 -3.90 -8.18 0.98
N ILE A 333 -2.60 -8.09 1.25
CA ILE A 333 -1.94 -7.03 2.00
C ILE A 333 -1.29 -6.09 0.98
N LEU A 334 -1.43 -4.78 1.20
CA LEU A 334 -0.77 -3.77 0.38
C LEU A 334 0.23 -2.99 1.22
N ASP A 335 1.47 -2.91 0.74
CA ASP A 335 2.43 -1.91 1.24
C ASP A 335 1.93 -0.52 0.92
N TRP A 336 1.59 0.20 1.98
CA TRP A 336 1.08 1.56 1.96
C TRP A 336 2.18 2.51 2.41
N VAL A 337 2.38 3.60 1.65
CA VAL A 337 3.51 4.51 1.80
C VAL A 337 3.05 5.90 2.27
N PRO A 338 2.64 6.06 3.55
CA PRO A 338 2.24 7.35 4.10
C PRO A 338 3.42 8.18 4.63
N GLY A 339 4.65 7.65 4.63
CA GLY A 339 5.79 8.26 5.30
C GLY A 339 6.41 9.44 4.56
N HIS A 340 6.43 9.39 3.23
CA HIS A 340 7.13 10.34 2.38
C HIS A 340 6.65 10.28 0.92
N PHE A 341 7.09 11.24 0.11
CA PHE A 341 6.84 11.29 -1.33
C PHE A 341 8.01 11.99 -2.07
N PRO A 342 8.23 11.72 -3.37
CA PRO A 342 9.38 12.26 -4.08
C PRO A 342 9.21 13.74 -4.46
N THR A 343 10.28 14.36 -4.95
CA THR A 343 10.35 15.80 -5.28
C THR A 343 9.89 16.14 -6.71
N ASP A 344 9.31 15.18 -7.43
CA ASP A 344 8.82 15.37 -8.80
C ASP A 344 7.84 16.56 -8.93
N ASP A 345 8.22 17.58 -9.71
CA ASP A 345 7.45 18.84 -9.85
C ASP A 345 6.04 18.62 -10.40
N PHE A 346 5.78 17.56 -11.18
CA PHE A 346 4.43 17.30 -11.67
C PHE A 346 3.48 16.77 -10.58
N ALA A 347 4.00 16.38 -9.40
CA ALA A 347 3.24 15.74 -8.32
C ALA A 347 3.04 16.70 -7.12
N LEU A 348 3.14 16.20 -5.89
CA LEU A 348 2.73 16.92 -4.66
C LEU A 348 3.69 18.02 -4.20
N ALA A 349 4.97 17.98 -4.60
CA ALA A 349 6.00 18.93 -4.15
C ALA A 349 5.60 20.38 -4.49
N GLU A 350 5.63 21.29 -3.51
CA GLU A 350 5.24 22.69 -3.67
C GLU A 350 3.93 22.88 -4.45
N PHE A 351 2.91 22.06 -4.16
CA PHE A 351 1.78 21.85 -5.05
C PHE A 351 1.14 23.13 -5.59
N ASP A 352 0.88 24.11 -4.71
CA ASP A 352 0.30 25.42 -5.03
C ASP A 352 1.30 26.58 -4.93
N GLY A 353 2.60 26.27 -4.96
CA GLY A 353 3.72 27.22 -4.77
C GLY A 353 4.10 27.46 -3.31
N THR A 354 3.45 26.76 -2.38
CA THR A 354 3.81 26.68 -0.97
C THR A 354 4.11 25.24 -0.58
N ASN A 355 4.74 25.02 0.57
CA ASN A 355 4.83 23.70 1.19
C ASN A 355 3.44 23.24 1.67
N LEU A 356 2.65 22.69 0.74
CA LEU A 356 1.24 22.39 0.95
C LEU A 356 1.08 21.02 1.63
N TYR A 357 1.61 19.98 0.99
CA TYR A 357 1.56 18.60 1.46
C TYR A 357 2.72 18.27 2.38
N GLU A 358 3.91 18.77 2.07
CA GLU A 358 5.12 18.65 2.87
C GLU A 358 5.18 19.67 4.01
N HIS A 359 5.94 19.36 5.05
CA HIS A 359 6.20 20.32 6.12
C HIS A 359 7.12 21.46 5.65
N SER A 360 6.81 22.70 6.02
CA SER A 360 7.55 23.89 5.54
C SER A 360 8.95 24.04 6.12
N ASP A 361 9.20 23.51 7.32
CA ASP A 361 10.55 23.44 7.87
C ASP A 361 11.27 22.22 7.29
N PRO A 362 12.36 22.37 6.52
CA PRO A 362 13.07 21.26 5.89
C PRO A 362 13.72 20.29 6.90
N ARG A 363 13.93 20.73 8.15
CA ARG A 363 14.41 19.86 9.23
C ARG A 363 13.37 18.84 9.67
N GLU A 364 12.12 19.04 9.27
CA GLU A 364 10.99 18.14 9.54
C GLU A 364 10.39 17.59 8.25
N GLY A 365 10.44 18.36 7.16
CA GLY A 365 9.80 18.09 5.88
C GLY A 365 10.63 17.34 4.84
N TYR A 366 11.87 16.92 5.16
CA TYR A 366 12.76 16.27 4.18
C TYR A 366 13.58 15.12 4.78
N HIS A 367 13.62 13.98 4.08
CA HIS A 367 14.54 12.87 4.35
C HIS A 367 15.83 13.05 3.54
N GLN A 368 16.93 13.34 4.24
CA GLN A 368 18.22 13.69 3.62
C GLN A 368 18.80 12.52 2.80
N ASP A 369 18.76 11.30 3.33
CA ASP A 369 19.36 10.13 2.68
C ASP A 369 18.53 9.62 1.49
N TRP A 370 17.22 9.84 1.52
CA TRP A 370 16.30 9.33 0.49
C TRP A 370 15.98 10.38 -0.60
N ASN A 371 16.31 11.64 -0.35
CA ASN A 371 15.96 12.78 -1.20
C ASN A 371 14.45 12.92 -1.47
N THR A 372 13.64 12.74 -0.43
CA THR A 372 12.18 12.80 -0.49
C THR A 372 11.59 13.76 0.54
N LEU A 373 10.38 14.23 0.28
CA LEU A 373 9.61 15.12 1.15
C LEU A 373 8.76 14.32 2.15
N ILE A 374 8.54 14.88 3.33
CA ILE A 374 7.76 14.29 4.42
C ILE A 374 6.43 15.04 4.53
N TYR A 375 5.33 14.30 4.57
CA TYR A 375 3.99 14.87 4.74
C TYR A 375 3.88 15.68 6.04
N ASN A 376 3.16 16.80 5.97
CA ASN A 376 2.80 17.59 7.14
C ASN A 376 1.61 16.96 7.85
N TYR A 377 1.86 15.95 8.70
CA TYR A 377 0.82 15.22 9.43
C TYR A 377 -0.03 16.13 10.34
N GLY A 378 0.52 17.25 10.82
CA GLY A 378 -0.19 18.23 11.64
C GLY A 378 -1.22 19.05 10.85
N ARG A 379 -1.15 19.05 9.51
CA ARG A 379 -2.11 19.72 8.65
C ARG A 379 -3.30 18.82 8.37
N ARG A 380 -4.48 19.29 8.76
CA ARG A 380 -5.73 18.52 8.78
C ARG A 380 -6.08 17.93 7.42
N GLU A 381 -5.94 18.70 6.34
CA GLU A 381 -6.26 18.26 4.98
C GLU A 381 -5.26 17.21 4.46
N VAL A 382 -3.99 17.28 4.88
CA VAL A 382 -2.95 16.31 4.53
C VAL A 382 -3.18 14.99 5.26
N SER A 383 -3.44 15.06 6.57
CA SER A 383 -3.85 13.90 7.36
C SER A 383 -5.12 13.26 6.79
N ASN A 384 -6.11 14.08 6.41
CA ASN A 384 -7.34 13.60 5.80
C ASN A 384 -7.11 12.93 4.43
N PHE A 385 -6.23 13.49 3.59
CA PHE A 385 -5.82 12.89 2.32
C PHE A 385 -5.23 11.49 2.50
N LEU A 386 -4.37 11.28 3.51
CA LEU A 386 -3.74 10.00 3.78
C LEU A 386 -4.72 9.00 4.43
N VAL A 387 -5.49 9.41 5.44
CA VAL A 387 -6.53 8.55 6.05
C VAL A 387 -7.56 8.09 5.00
N GLY A 388 -8.00 9.01 4.14
CA GLY A 388 -8.88 8.71 3.02
C GLY A 388 -8.28 7.72 2.04
N ASN A 389 -6.95 7.74 1.86
CA ASN A 389 -6.25 6.83 0.95
C ASN A 389 -6.20 5.40 1.50
N ALA A 390 -5.96 5.24 2.81
CA ALA A 390 -6.03 3.95 3.47
C ALA A 390 -7.42 3.33 3.32
N LEU A 391 -8.49 4.10 3.59
CA LEU A 391 -9.87 3.63 3.40
C LEU A 391 -10.19 3.35 1.93
N TYR A 392 -9.68 4.15 0.99
CA TYR A 392 -9.89 3.94 -0.44
C TYR A 392 -9.42 2.56 -0.91
N TRP A 393 -8.21 2.14 -0.54
CA TRP A 393 -7.69 0.83 -0.93
C TRP A 393 -8.52 -0.31 -0.35
N ILE A 394 -8.89 -0.22 0.93
CA ILE A 394 -9.68 -1.25 1.60
C ILE A 394 -11.12 -1.29 1.04
N GLU A 395 -11.78 -0.15 0.91
CA GLU A 395 -13.20 -0.09 0.50
C GLU A 395 -13.42 -0.26 -1.00
N ARG A 396 -12.49 0.16 -1.87
CA ARG A 396 -12.70 0.19 -3.34
C ARG A 396 -12.02 -0.93 -4.10
N PHE A 397 -10.94 -1.47 -3.54
CA PHE A 397 -10.24 -2.63 -4.11
C PHE A 397 -10.39 -3.88 -3.27
N GLY A 398 -10.92 -3.78 -2.04
CA GLY A 398 -11.07 -4.94 -1.17
C GLY A 398 -9.75 -5.39 -0.57
N ILE A 399 -8.74 -4.53 -0.42
CA ILE A 399 -7.51 -4.86 0.29
C ILE A 399 -7.84 -5.28 1.73
N ASP A 400 -7.23 -6.37 2.21
CA ASP A 400 -7.51 -6.98 3.51
C ASP A 400 -6.64 -6.43 4.63
N ALA A 401 -5.43 -5.96 4.32
CA ALA A 401 -4.57 -5.28 5.29
C ALA A 401 -3.63 -4.28 4.62
N LEU A 402 -3.13 -3.32 5.40
CA LEU A 402 -2.10 -2.39 4.97
C LEU A 402 -0.82 -2.62 5.77
N ARG A 403 0.33 -2.69 5.11
CA ARG A 403 1.64 -2.70 5.77
C ARG A 403 2.31 -1.34 5.60
N VAL A 404 2.80 -0.76 6.68
CA VAL A 404 3.53 0.52 6.66
C VAL A 404 5.01 0.25 6.87
N ASP A 405 5.79 0.61 5.85
CA ASP A 405 7.24 0.59 5.86
C ASP A 405 7.82 1.72 6.72
N ALA A 406 9.00 1.46 7.30
CA ALA A 406 9.86 2.41 7.97
C ALA A 406 9.11 3.36 8.92
N VAL A 407 8.24 2.84 9.79
CA VAL A 407 7.45 3.67 10.75
C VAL A 407 8.35 4.55 11.60
N ALA A 408 9.57 4.10 11.90
CA ALA A 408 10.61 4.88 12.58
C ALA A 408 10.90 6.22 11.90
N SER A 409 10.84 6.27 10.55
CA SER A 409 11.04 7.50 9.76
C SER A 409 9.97 8.55 10.01
N MET A 410 8.77 8.12 10.42
CA MET A 410 7.64 8.98 10.70
C MET A 410 7.65 9.46 12.16
N ILE A 411 7.83 8.53 13.11
CA ILE A 411 7.62 8.79 14.54
C ILE A 411 8.80 9.50 15.22
N TYR A 412 9.94 9.67 14.55
CA TYR A 412 11.10 10.36 15.09
C TYR A 412 11.50 11.58 14.27
N ARG A 413 11.63 12.72 14.95
CA ARG A 413 12.10 14.00 14.39
C ARG A 413 13.59 13.98 14.08
N ASP A 414 14.36 13.09 14.70
CA ASP A 414 15.81 12.93 14.49
C ASP A 414 16.18 11.79 13.52
N TYR A 415 15.20 11.16 12.86
CA TYR A 415 15.45 10.03 11.96
C TYR A 415 16.43 10.41 10.83
N SER A 416 17.57 9.72 10.82
CA SER A 416 18.71 9.97 9.93
C SER A 416 19.15 11.44 9.83
N ARG A 417 19.15 12.15 10.97
CA ARG A 417 19.63 13.54 11.09
C ARG A 417 20.70 13.63 12.16
N LYS A 418 21.71 14.48 11.95
CA LYS A 418 22.76 14.73 12.96
C LYS A 418 22.28 15.69 14.03
N GLU A 419 23.01 15.75 15.14
CA GLU A 419 22.81 16.78 16.15
C GLU A 419 22.87 18.18 15.54
N GLY A 420 21.87 19.02 15.84
CA GLY A 420 21.73 20.37 15.27
C GLY A 420 20.98 20.43 13.94
N GLU A 421 20.67 19.29 13.30
CA GLU A 421 19.93 19.21 12.03
C GLU A 421 18.42 18.92 12.22
N TRP A 422 17.94 18.80 13.47
CA TRP A 422 16.54 18.56 13.82
C TRP A 422 16.09 19.42 15.01
N ILE A 423 14.78 19.48 15.26
CA ILE A 423 14.17 20.26 16.36
C ILE A 423 13.33 19.32 17.24
N PRO A 424 13.44 19.41 18.59
CA PRO A 424 12.58 18.64 19.48
C PRO A 424 11.11 19.07 19.41
N ASN A 425 10.23 18.17 19.86
CA ASN A 425 8.81 18.48 20.05
C ASN A 425 8.59 19.47 21.21
N GLU A 426 7.33 19.88 21.41
CA GLU A 426 6.95 20.86 22.44
C GLU A 426 7.30 20.45 23.88
N PHE A 427 7.57 19.16 24.13
CA PHE A 427 8.00 18.62 25.43
C PHE A 427 9.51 18.38 25.53
N GLY A 428 10.28 18.74 24.50
CA GLY A 428 11.74 18.55 24.45
C GLY A 428 12.18 17.16 23.98
N GLY A 429 11.26 16.29 23.59
CA GLY A 429 11.54 14.94 23.10
C GLY A 429 11.80 14.88 21.59
N ARG A 430 12.23 13.71 21.11
CA ARG A 430 12.50 13.45 19.69
C ARG A 430 11.30 12.89 18.93
N GLU A 431 10.23 12.58 19.63
CA GLU A 431 9.02 11.98 19.08
C GLU A 431 8.27 12.99 18.20
N ASN A 432 7.87 12.55 17.01
CA ASN A 432 7.00 13.29 16.11
C ASN A 432 5.53 13.05 16.51
N LEU A 433 5.01 13.94 17.36
CA LEU A 433 3.68 13.79 17.97
C LEU A 433 2.57 13.80 16.92
N GLU A 434 2.73 14.59 15.86
CA GLU A 434 1.78 14.72 14.76
C GLU A 434 1.70 13.41 13.95
N ALA A 435 2.85 12.79 13.66
CA ALA A 435 2.89 11.49 12.99
C ALA A 435 2.32 10.37 13.86
N ILE A 436 2.64 10.36 15.16
CA ILE A 436 2.10 9.39 16.13
C ILE A 436 0.57 9.50 16.20
N GLU A 437 0.03 10.71 16.31
CA GLU A 437 -1.42 10.91 16.35
C GLU A 437 -2.08 10.56 15.01
N PHE A 438 -1.44 10.87 13.88
CA PHE A 438 -1.90 10.44 12.56
C PHE A 438 -2.02 8.92 12.46
N LEU A 439 -0.99 8.16 12.86
CA LEU A 439 -1.01 6.69 12.83
C LEU A 439 -2.09 6.11 13.74
N ARG A 440 -2.20 6.62 14.99
CA ARG A 440 -3.24 6.22 15.94
C ARG A 440 -4.63 6.46 15.39
N ASN A 441 -4.88 7.67 14.86
CA ASN A 441 -6.16 8.03 14.29
C ASN A 441 -6.50 7.17 13.07
N THR A 442 -5.54 6.91 12.19
CA THR A 442 -5.71 6.05 11.01
C THR A 442 -6.11 4.63 11.42
N ASN A 443 -5.38 4.02 12.36
CA ASN A 443 -5.65 2.67 12.85
C ASN A 443 -7.02 2.57 13.53
N ARG A 444 -7.38 3.57 14.34
CA ARG A 444 -8.71 3.66 14.97
C ARG A 444 -9.82 3.72 13.92
N ILE A 445 -9.68 4.59 12.92
CA ILE A 445 -10.67 4.74 11.83
C ILE A 445 -10.81 3.44 11.04
N ILE A 446 -9.71 2.76 10.71
CA ILE A 446 -9.75 1.45 10.02
C ILE A 446 -10.54 0.44 10.87
N GLY A 447 -10.21 0.32 12.16
CA GLY A 447 -10.91 -0.60 13.06
C GLY A 447 -12.41 -0.32 13.21
N GLU A 448 -12.82 0.95 13.16
CA GLU A 448 -14.21 1.37 13.27
C GLU A 448 -15.00 1.24 11.95
N GLN A 449 -14.38 1.58 10.81
CA GLN A 449 -15.08 1.73 9.51
C GLN A 449 -15.05 0.47 8.66
N VAL A 450 -14.03 -0.37 8.80
CA VAL A 450 -13.82 -1.57 7.97
C VAL A 450 -13.45 -2.79 8.84
N PRO A 451 -14.38 -3.29 9.68
CA PRO A 451 -14.11 -4.39 10.59
C PRO A 451 -13.61 -5.63 9.84
N GLY A 452 -12.45 -6.15 10.24
CA GLY A 452 -11.79 -7.28 9.60
C GLY A 452 -10.51 -6.89 8.86
N ALA A 453 -10.40 -5.64 8.40
CA ALA A 453 -9.14 -5.10 7.92
C ALA A 453 -8.19 -4.80 9.08
N VAL A 454 -6.89 -4.97 8.85
CA VAL A 454 -5.85 -4.73 9.87
C VAL A 454 -4.69 -3.94 9.28
N THR A 455 -3.83 -3.41 10.15
CA THR A 455 -2.58 -2.78 9.75
C THR A 455 -1.37 -3.47 10.39
N MET A 456 -0.26 -3.49 9.65
CA MET A 456 1.02 -4.06 10.07
C MET A 456 2.11 -2.99 9.99
N ALA A 457 2.99 -2.93 10.99
CA ALA A 457 4.09 -1.99 11.04
C ALA A 457 5.44 -2.68 10.88
N GLU A 458 6.32 -2.10 10.06
CA GLU A 458 7.75 -2.29 10.21
C GLU A 458 8.33 -1.08 10.95
N GLU A 459 8.82 -1.34 12.15
CA GLU A 459 9.35 -0.33 13.05
C GLU A 459 10.63 -0.90 13.65
N SER A 460 11.76 -0.29 13.30
CA SER A 460 13.11 -0.81 13.49
C SER A 460 13.82 -0.26 14.73
N THR A 461 13.10 0.44 15.60
CA THR A 461 13.59 0.85 16.92
C THR A 461 12.86 0.10 18.04
N ASP A 462 13.23 0.38 19.29
CA ASP A 462 12.57 -0.16 20.47
C ASP A 462 11.33 0.66 20.88
N PHE A 463 10.62 1.28 19.93
CA PHE A 463 9.38 2.00 20.25
C PHE A 463 8.37 1.03 20.84
N PRO A 464 7.85 1.28 22.06
CA PRO A 464 7.00 0.32 22.75
C PRO A 464 5.56 0.38 22.25
N ASN A 465 4.83 -0.73 22.38
CA ASN A 465 3.39 -0.83 22.20
C ASN A 465 2.92 -0.47 20.77
N VAL A 466 3.74 -0.76 19.75
CA VAL A 466 3.41 -0.47 18.34
C VAL A 466 2.12 -1.20 17.94
N SER A 467 2.00 -2.47 18.29
CA SER A 467 0.87 -3.34 17.96
C SER A 467 -0.14 -3.51 19.11
N ARG A 468 -0.23 -2.47 19.96
CA ARG A 468 -1.14 -2.43 21.10
C ARG A 468 -2.21 -1.34 20.91
N PRO A 469 -3.40 -1.51 21.52
CA PRO A 469 -4.46 -0.51 21.48
C PRO A 469 -4.04 0.88 21.99
N GLN A 470 -4.69 1.91 21.46
CA GLN A 470 -4.41 3.31 21.80
C GLN A 470 -4.72 3.68 23.26
N ASP A 471 -5.74 3.05 23.86
CA ASP A 471 -6.18 3.31 25.25
C ASP A 471 -5.13 2.93 26.30
N ILE A 472 -4.22 2.00 25.97
CA ILE A 472 -3.04 1.65 26.77
C ILE A 472 -1.74 2.29 26.24
N GLY A 473 -1.85 3.30 25.38
CA GLY A 473 -0.74 4.11 24.88
C GLY A 473 -0.07 3.58 23.61
N GLY A 474 -0.62 2.57 22.94
CA GLY A 474 -0.04 2.03 21.71
C GLY A 474 -0.29 2.86 20.44
N LEU A 475 0.33 2.44 19.32
CA LEU A 475 0.09 3.06 17.99
C LEU A 475 -1.16 2.49 17.30
N GLY A 476 -1.74 1.40 17.82
CA GLY A 476 -2.97 0.81 17.30
C GLY A 476 -2.78 -0.12 16.10
N PHE A 477 -1.56 -0.46 15.71
CA PHE A 477 -1.35 -1.52 14.71
C PHE A 477 -1.81 -2.86 15.27
N TRP A 478 -2.18 -3.79 14.39
CA TRP A 478 -2.52 -5.14 14.81
C TRP A 478 -1.28 -6.01 14.93
N TYR A 479 -0.28 -5.77 14.07
CA TYR A 479 0.95 -6.54 14.01
C TYR A 479 2.19 -5.65 13.85
N LYS A 480 3.34 -6.14 14.34
CA LYS A 480 4.67 -5.54 14.15
C LYS A 480 5.61 -6.58 13.52
N TRP A 481 6.44 -6.20 12.55
CA TRP A 481 7.54 -7.05 12.09
C TRP A 481 8.61 -7.22 13.17
N ASN A 482 9.03 -8.46 13.43
CA ASN A 482 10.06 -8.78 14.40
C ASN A 482 11.46 -8.72 13.77
N LEU A 483 11.97 -7.51 13.57
CA LEU A 483 13.29 -7.29 12.97
C LEU A 483 14.44 -7.79 13.86
N GLY A 484 14.28 -7.73 15.19
CA GLY A 484 15.26 -8.30 16.13
C GLY A 484 15.42 -9.81 15.92
N TRP A 485 14.32 -10.56 15.89
CA TRP A 485 14.33 -11.99 15.57
C TRP A 485 14.92 -12.26 14.19
N MET A 486 14.57 -11.46 13.19
CA MET A 486 15.07 -11.63 11.82
C MET A 486 16.60 -11.49 11.80
N HIS A 487 17.16 -10.42 12.37
CA HIS A 487 18.61 -10.20 12.43
C HIS A 487 19.33 -11.30 13.21
N ASP A 488 18.86 -11.62 14.42
CA ASP A 488 19.51 -12.62 15.26
C ASP A 488 19.53 -14.00 14.61
N THR A 489 18.39 -14.44 14.06
CA THR A 489 18.31 -15.76 13.47
C THR A 489 19.07 -15.85 12.14
N LEU A 490 19.06 -14.82 11.29
CA LEU A 490 19.87 -14.80 10.07
C LEU A 490 21.37 -14.75 10.39
N ASP A 491 21.79 -14.01 11.40
CA ASP A 491 23.18 -13.97 11.83
C ASP A 491 23.64 -15.30 12.41
N TYR A 492 22.78 -15.97 13.20
CA TYR A 492 23.04 -17.33 13.67
C TYR A 492 23.22 -18.32 12.50
N MET A 493 22.31 -18.27 11.52
CA MET A 493 22.33 -19.21 10.40
C MET A 493 23.55 -19.04 9.50
N LYS A 494 24.12 -17.82 9.40
CA LYS A 494 25.36 -17.54 8.65
C LYS A 494 26.61 -18.15 9.27
N LEU A 495 26.60 -18.45 10.57
CA LEU A 495 27.76 -19.02 11.27
C LEU A 495 28.02 -20.45 10.82
N ASP A 496 29.30 -20.79 10.62
CA ASP A 496 29.72 -22.20 10.53
C ASP A 496 29.16 -22.97 11.74
N PRO A 497 28.58 -24.17 11.53
CA PRO A 497 27.97 -24.94 12.61
C PRO A 497 28.85 -25.14 13.86
N VAL A 498 30.18 -25.16 13.72
CA VAL A 498 31.08 -25.29 14.88
C VAL A 498 31.03 -24.08 15.83
N TYR A 499 30.73 -22.89 15.32
CA TYR A 499 30.68 -21.64 16.10
C TYR A 499 29.31 -21.35 16.70
N ARG A 500 28.26 -22.05 16.27
CA ARG A 500 26.88 -21.84 16.75
C ARG A 500 26.73 -22.03 18.25
N GLN A 501 27.56 -22.87 18.87
CA GLN A 501 27.58 -23.05 20.33
C GLN A 501 27.87 -21.77 21.12
N TYR A 502 28.60 -20.81 20.54
CA TYR A 502 28.95 -19.53 21.19
C TYR A 502 27.89 -18.45 21.00
N HIS A 503 26.86 -18.74 20.19
CA HIS A 503 25.83 -17.77 19.78
C HIS A 503 24.42 -18.36 19.90
N HIS A 504 24.24 -19.35 20.79
CA HIS A 504 22.97 -20.04 20.98
C HIS A 504 21.85 -19.09 21.44
N ASP A 505 22.22 -18.00 22.12
CA ASP A 505 21.35 -16.91 22.54
C ASP A 505 20.60 -16.27 21.36
N LYS A 506 21.18 -16.22 20.16
CA LYS A 506 20.53 -15.64 18.97
C LYS A 506 19.24 -16.36 18.56
N LEU A 507 19.10 -17.65 18.88
CA LEU A 507 17.85 -18.38 18.61
C LEU A 507 16.86 -18.37 19.79
N THR A 508 17.28 -17.92 20.98
CA THR A 508 16.44 -17.98 22.20
C THR A 508 16.01 -16.60 22.68
N PHE A 509 16.81 -15.56 22.42
CA PHE A 509 16.59 -14.19 22.90
C PHE A 509 15.25 -13.61 22.46
N GLY A 510 14.82 -13.89 21.22
CA GLY A 510 13.53 -13.43 20.69
C GLY A 510 12.33 -13.78 21.57
N MET A 511 12.37 -14.92 22.27
CA MET A 511 11.28 -15.33 23.16
C MET A 511 11.14 -14.48 24.42
N LEU A 512 12.18 -13.76 24.85
CA LEU A 512 12.14 -12.91 26.04
C LEU A 512 11.18 -11.73 25.87
N TYR A 513 11.05 -11.22 24.64
CA TYR A 513 10.18 -10.09 24.33
C TYR A 513 9.04 -10.46 23.37
N ASN A 514 8.91 -11.73 22.92
CA ASN A 514 7.92 -12.12 21.92
C ASN A 514 6.47 -11.73 22.27
N TYR A 515 6.13 -11.61 23.55
CA TYR A 515 4.78 -11.26 24.02
C TYR A 515 4.57 -9.76 24.27
N THR A 516 5.57 -8.91 24.03
CA THR A 516 5.40 -7.45 24.14
C THR A 516 4.56 -6.90 22.99
N GLU A 517 4.61 -7.54 21.82
CA GLU A 517 3.91 -7.17 20.59
C GLU A 517 3.26 -8.39 19.93
N ASN A 518 2.44 -8.15 18.91
CA ASN A 518 1.89 -9.17 18.03
C ASN A 518 2.81 -9.32 16.80
N PHE A 519 3.83 -10.16 16.90
CA PHE A 519 4.86 -10.24 15.87
C PHE A 519 4.48 -11.01 14.60
N VAL A 520 4.89 -10.46 13.45
CA VAL A 520 5.14 -11.20 12.20
C VAL A 520 6.65 -11.44 12.12
N LEU A 521 7.07 -12.63 11.70
CA LEU A 521 8.47 -13.02 11.50
C LEU A 521 8.82 -12.81 10.00
N PRO A 522 9.57 -11.76 9.63
CA PRO A 522 9.80 -11.44 8.24
C PRO A 522 11.12 -12.01 7.72
N LEU A 523 11.08 -12.58 6.52
CA LEU A 523 12.23 -12.73 5.62
C LEU A 523 11.88 -12.04 4.31
N SER A 524 11.95 -10.70 4.35
CA SER A 524 11.42 -9.81 3.31
C SER A 524 12.39 -9.54 2.17
N HIS A 525 11.95 -8.75 1.19
CA HIS A 525 12.73 -8.31 0.03
C HIS A 525 14.03 -7.58 0.41
N ASP A 526 14.04 -6.78 1.47
CA ASP A 526 15.21 -6.06 1.97
C ASP A 526 16.36 -6.97 2.42
N GLU A 527 16.05 -8.22 2.74
CA GLU A 527 17.03 -9.20 3.20
C GLU A 527 17.66 -10.00 2.06
N VAL A 528 17.36 -9.71 0.80
CA VAL A 528 17.93 -10.44 -0.33
C VAL A 528 18.46 -9.51 -1.43
N VAL A 529 18.94 -8.33 -1.03
CA VAL A 529 19.46 -7.27 -1.91
C VAL A 529 20.73 -6.63 -1.34
N HIS A 530 21.32 -5.69 -2.09
CA HIS A 530 22.38 -4.79 -1.66
C HIS A 530 23.62 -5.50 -1.07
N GLY A 531 24.00 -6.65 -1.63
CA GLY A 531 25.18 -7.40 -1.20
C GLY A 531 24.94 -8.29 0.03
N LYS A 532 23.71 -8.34 0.55
CA LYS A 532 23.35 -9.18 1.69
C LYS A 532 23.19 -10.67 1.33
N LYS A 533 23.27 -11.02 0.03
CA LYS A 533 23.04 -12.35 -0.56
C LYS A 533 21.60 -12.85 -0.43
N SER A 534 21.24 -13.88 -1.19
CA SER A 534 20.03 -14.66 -0.96
C SER A 534 20.09 -15.39 0.39
N ILE A 535 18.94 -15.83 0.91
CA ILE A 535 18.92 -16.62 2.15
C ILE A 535 19.70 -17.93 2.00
N LEU A 536 19.66 -18.58 0.82
CA LEU A 536 20.44 -19.78 0.54
C LEU A 536 21.95 -19.53 0.60
N ASP A 537 22.43 -18.43 -0.01
CA ASP A 537 23.86 -18.12 -0.07
C ASP A 537 24.43 -17.51 1.20
N ARG A 538 23.57 -17.19 2.17
CA ARG A 538 23.97 -16.92 3.55
C ARG A 538 24.31 -18.21 4.32
N MET A 539 23.81 -19.37 3.91
CA MET A 539 24.04 -20.63 4.62
C MET A 539 25.49 -21.13 4.43
N PRO A 540 26.14 -21.68 5.47
CA PRO A 540 27.51 -22.21 5.39
C PRO A 540 27.52 -23.64 4.85
N GLY A 541 28.73 -24.10 4.51
CA GLY A 541 29.00 -25.48 4.13
C GLY A 541 28.96 -25.75 2.63
N ASP A 542 29.00 -27.04 2.29
CA ASP A 542 28.80 -27.49 0.90
C ASP A 542 27.34 -27.27 0.44
N ALA A 543 27.07 -27.56 -0.83
CA ALA A 543 25.75 -27.31 -1.38
C ALA A 543 24.64 -28.08 -0.63
N TRP A 544 24.84 -29.36 -0.28
CA TRP A 544 23.84 -30.12 0.48
C TRP A 544 23.59 -29.47 1.85
N GLN A 545 24.66 -29.05 2.55
CA GLN A 545 24.56 -28.38 3.85
C GLN A 545 23.85 -27.03 3.76
N LYS A 546 24.06 -26.25 2.68
CA LYS A 546 23.33 -25.00 2.46
C LYS A 546 21.82 -25.22 2.39
N PHE A 547 21.38 -26.18 1.58
CA PHE A 547 19.96 -26.52 1.47
C PHE A 547 19.43 -27.12 2.77
N ALA A 548 20.19 -27.97 3.47
CA ALA A 548 19.77 -28.52 4.76
C ALA A 548 19.58 -27.44 5.83
N ASN A 549 20.53 -26.50 5.96
CA ASN A 549 20.42 -25.34 6.84
C ASN A 549 19.16 -24.52 6.55
N LEU A 550 18.91 -24.22 5.28
CA LEU A 550 17.74 -23.45 4.86
C LEU A 550 16.43 -24.15 5.25
N ARG A 551 16.33 -25.46 4.99
CA ARG A 551 15.16 -26.26 5.34
C ARG A 551 14.92 -26.32 6.85
N ALA A 552 15.97 -26.56 7.64
CA ALA A 552 15.89 -26.53 9.10
C ALA A 552 15.42 -25.17 9.61
N TYR A 553 15.99 -24.08 9.07
CA TYR A 553 15.63 -22.72 9.46
C TYR A 553 14.17 -22.38 9.13
N TYR A 554 13.66 -22.77 7.97
CA TYR A 554 12.25 -22.53 7.62
C TYR A 554 11.29 -23.32 8.52
N ALA A 555 11.58 -24.58 8.82
CA ALA A 555 10.76 -25.35 9.75
C ALA A 555 10.85 -24.83 11.20
N TRP A 556 11.99 -24.25 11.60
CA TRP A 556 12.09 -23.51 12.86
C TRP A 556 11.21 -22.26 12.86
N MET A 557 11.34 -21.41 11.83
CA MET A 557 10.58 -20.16 11.67
C MET A 557 9.06 -20.40 11.65
N TRP A 558 8.59 -21.41 10.91
CA TRP A 558 7.16 -21.73 10.84
C TRP A 558 6.59 -22.20 12.19
N ALA A 559 7.43 -22.81 13.04
CA ALA A 559 7.03 -23.28 14.35
C ALA A 559 7.24 -22.26 15.49
N PHE A 560 8.15 -21.31 15.33
CA PHE A 560 8.38 -20.24 16.31
C PHE A 560 7.10 -19.38 16.48
N PRO A 561 6.74 -18.90 17.67
CA PRO A 561 5.56 -18.06 17.86
C PRO A 561 5.59 -16.77 17.01
N GLY A 562 4.46 -16.42 16.38
CA GLY A 562 4.30 -15.24 15.52
C GLY A 562 3.88 -15.60 14.09
N LYS A 563 3.37 -14.63 13.33
CA LYS A 563 2.92 -14.85 11.93
C LYS A 563 4.09 -14.95 10.96
N LYS A 564 3.89 -15.45 9.74
CA LYS A 564 5.00 -15.77 8.80
C LYS A 564 4.99 -14.86 7.60
N LEU A 565 6.16 -14.37 7.18
CA LEU A 565 6.34 -13.67 5.91
C LEU A 565 7.59 -14.16 5.19
N LEU A 566 7.43 -14.50 3.91
CA LEU A 566 8.52 -14.94 3.04
C LEU A 566 8.44 -14.24 1.68
N PHE A 567 9.52 -13.57 1.29
CA PHE A 567 9.62 -12.93 -0.02
C PHE A 567 9.78 -13.94 -1.16
N MET A 568 9.20 -13.61 -2.30
CA MET A 568 9.32 -14.38 -3.54
C MET A 568 10.77 -14.71 -3.91
N GLY A 569 11.00 -15.94 -4.37
CA GLY A 569 12.33 -16.48 -4.67
C GLY A 569 12.93 -17.28 -3.51
N ASN A 570 12.60 -16.92 -2.27
CA ASN A 570 13.08 -17.64 -1.09
C ASN A 570 12.46 -19.03 -0.97
N GLU A 571 11.22 -19.21 -1.42
CA GLU A 571 10.47 -20.47 -1.27
C GLU A 571 11.04 -21.62 -2.09
N PHE A 572 11.76 -21.34 -3.18
CA PHE A 572 12.46 -22.36 -3.98
C PHE A 572 14.00 -22.22 -3.88
N ALA A 573 14.47 -21.45 -2.89
CA ALA A 573 15.89 -21.23 -2.62
C ALA A 573 16.65 -20.66 -3.83
N GLN A 574 16.19 -19.52 -4.36
CA GLN A 574 16.94 -18.78 -5.36
C GLN A 574 18.36 -18.45 -4.82
N GLY A 575 19.38 -18.67 -5.64
CA GLY A 575 20.77 -18.40 -5.25
C GLY A 575 21.13 -16.92 -5.35
N ARG A 576 20.73 -16.24 -6.43
CA ARG A 576 21.07 -14.83 -6.66
C ARG A 576 20.20 -13.90 -5.81
N GLU A 577 20.76 -12.73 -5.48
CA GLU A 577 19.98 -11.62 -4.93
C GLU A 577 18.83 -11.24 -5.85
N TRP A 578 17.78 -10.70 -5.25
CA TRP A 578 16.65 -10.18 -6.00
C TRP A 578 17.09 -8.99 -6.87
N ASN A 579 16.60 -8.98 -8.10
CA ASN A 579 16.81 -7.91 -9.06
C ASN A 579 15.46 -7.49 -9.64
N HIS A 580 15.00 -6.27 -9.33
CA HIS A 580 13.73 -5.73 -9.80
C HIS A 580 13.63 -5.61 -11.33
N ASP A 581 14.75 -5.57 -12.06
CA ASP A 581 14.80 -5.49 -13.52
C ASP A 581 14.65 -6.83 -14.25
N ALA A 582 14.65 -7.95 -13.51
CA ALA A 582 14.61 -9.29 -14.06
C ALA A 582 13.47 -10.12 -13.47
N SER A 583 13.08 -11.18 -14.19
CA SER A 583 12.27 -12.26 -13.60
C SER A 583 13.08 -13.01 -12.54
N LEU A 584 12.40 -13.59 -11.55
CA LEU A 584 12.98 -14.61 -10.68
C LEU A 584 13.53 -15.80 -11.49
N ASP A 585 14.44 -16.55 -10.87
CA ASP A 585 15.17 -17.69 -11.44
C ASP A 585 14.32 -18.97 -11.58
N TRP A 586 13.17 -18.86 -12.26
CA TRP A 586 12.24 -19.98 -12.48
C TRP A 586 12.87 -21.19 -13.18
N HIS A 587 13.95 -20.98 -13.94
CA HIS A 587 14.71 -22.05 -14.58
C HIS A 587 15.32 -23.06 -13.58
N LEU A 588 15.47 -22.69 -12.30
CA LEU A 588 15.92 -23.62 -11.24
C LEU A 588 14.90 -24.73 -10.96
N LEU A 589 13.64 -24.51 -11.35
CA LEU A 589 12.53 -25.46 -11.28
C LEU A 589 12.19 -26.08 -12.64
N GLU A 590 13.01 -25.84 -13.67
CA GLU A 590 12.89 -26.55 -14.94
C GLU A 590 13.66 -27.87 -14.89
N GLY A 591 13.12 -28.91 -15.54
CA GLY A 591 13.78 -30.22 -15.65
C GLY A 591 13.42 -31.19 -14.52
N GLY A 592 14.43 -31.91 -14.01
CA GLY A 592 14.26 -32.98 -13.04
C GLY A 592 14.19 -32.50 -11.58
N ASP A 593 13.63 -33.34 -10.71
CA ASP A 593 13.52 -33.09 -9.27
C ASP A 593 14.91 -32.87 -8.64
N ASN A 594 15.11 -31.74 -7.97
CA ASN A 594 16.40 -31.27 -7.45
C ASN A 594 16.23 -30.56 -6.09
N TRP A 595 17.31 -30.04 -5.52
CA TRP A 595 17.28 -29.38 -4.20
C TRP A 595 16.33 -28.16 -4.11
N HIS A 596 16.15 -27.41 -5.20
CA HIS A 596 15.20 -26.28 -5.26
C HIS A 596 13.75 -26.78 -5.15
N HIS A 597 13.41 -27.85 -5.88
CA HIS A 597 12.11 -28.54 -5.74
C HIS A 597 11.90 -29.06 -4.31
N GLY A 598 12.97 -29.56 -3.67
CA GLY A 598 12.94 -30.00 -2.28
C GLY A 598 12.55 -28.89 -1.30
N VAL A 599 13.12 -27.69 -1.44
CA VAL A 599 12.76 -26.53 -0.60
C VAL A 599 11.36 -26.02 -0.93
N GLN A 600 10.98 -25.93 -2.20
CA GLN A 600 9.63 -25.52 -2.61
C GLN A 600 8.56 -26.44 -2.02
N ARG A 601 8.79 -27.75 -2.09
CA ARG A 601 7.90 -28.75 -1.51
C ARG A 601 7.83 -28.62 0.01
N LEU A 602 8.97 -28.39 0.67
CA LEU A 602 9.00 -28.16 2.12
C LEU A 602 8.17 -26.94 2.50
N VAL A 603 8.36 -25.77 1.86
CA VAL A 603 7.60 -24.56 2.19
C VAL A 603 6.11 -24.76 1.97
N ARG A 604 5.74 -25.49 0.92
CA ARG A 604 4.35 -25.89 0.68
C ARG A 604 3.79 -26.76 1.81
N ASP A 605 4.51 -27.79 2.21
CA ASP A 605 4.08 -28.70 3.27
C ASP A 605 4.06 -28.00 4.63
N LEU A 606 5.00 -27.08 4.91
CA LEU A 606 5.00 -26.20 6.07
C LEU A 606 3.73 -25.33 6.13
N ASN A 607 3.36 -24.70 5.02
CA ASN A 607 2.15 -23.88 4.93
C ASN A 607 0.87 -24.68 5.19
N HIS A 608 0.72 -25.85 4.56
CA HIS A 608 -0.44 -26.70 4.78
C HIS A 608 -0.51 -27.23 6.21
N THR A 609 0.63 -27.64 6.79
CA THR A 609 0.71 -28.13 8.17
C THR A 609 0.42 -27.02 9.18
N TYR A 610 0.96 -25.81 8.96
CA TYR A 610 0.70 -24.63 9.77
C TYR A 610 -0.79 -24.25 9.82
N ARG A 611 -1.48 -24.33 8.68
CA ARG A 611 -2.92 -24.06 8.59
C ARG A 611 -3.76 -25.14 9.27
N TYR A 612 -3.35 -26.40 9.17
CA TYR A 612 -4.10 -27.53 9.72
C TYR A 612 -3.99 -27.61 11.25
N HIS A 613 -2.80 -27.38 11.80
CA HIS A 613 -2.56 -27.51 13.23
C HIS A 613 -2.64 -26.17 13.98
N LYS A 614 -3.73 -25.98 14.70
CA LYS A 614 -3.99 -24.79 15.53
C LYS A 614 -2.88 -24.44 16.52
N ALA A 615 -2.18 -25.45 17.06
CA ALA A 615 -1.10 -25.23 18.01
C ALA A 615 0.01 -24.31 17.45
N LEU A 616 0.18 -24.26 16.13
CA LEU A 616 1.21 -23.44 15.50
C LEU A 616 0.81 -21.96 15.34
N HIS A 617 -0.46 -21.58 15.52
CA HIS A 617 -0.94 -20.24 15.22
C HIS A 617 -1.99 -19.63 16.17
N GLU A 618 -2.80 -20.47 16.85
CA GLU A 618 -3.96 -20.00 17.64
C GLU A 618 -3.54 -19.21 18.89
N LEU A 619 -2.36 -19.51 19.44
CA LEU A 619 -1.81 -18.91 20.66
C LEU A 619 -0.42 -18.29 20.43
N ASP A 620 -0.17 -17.72 19.24
CA ASP A 620 1.12 -17.06 18.93
C ASP A 620 1.50 -15.94 19.93
N PHE A 621 0.51 -15.28 20.52
CA PHE A 621 0.69 -14.11 21.39
C PHE A 621 0.28 -14.37 22.85
N ASP A 622 0.10 -15.64 23.22
CA ASP A 622 -0.18 -16.07 24.59
C ASP A 622 0.98 -16.94 25.08
N ALA A 623 1.51 -16.64 26.27
CA ALA A 623 2.62 -17.37 26.86
C ALA A 623 2.32 -18.86 27.10
N TYR A 624 1.05 -19.26 27.23
CA TYR A 624 0.65 -20.66 27.32
C TYR A 624 0.95 -21.45 26.02
N GLY A 625 0.95 -20.76 24.87
CA GLY A 625 1.12 -21.34 23.54
C GLY A 625 2.51 -21.88 23.24
N PHE A 626 3.50 -21.64 24.11
CA PHE A 626 4.90 -22.02 23.90
C PHE A 626 5.60 -22.41 25.21
N GLU A 627 6.45 -23.43 25.16
CA GLU A 627 7.34 -23.77 26.27
C GLU A 627 8.64 -24.43 25.79
N TRP A 628 9.77 -23.99 26.34
CA TRP A 628 11.06 -24.66 26.12
C TRP A 628 11.10 -26.03 26.82
N LEU A 629 11.44 -27.07 26.05
CA LEU A 629 11.76 -28.41 26.59
C LEU A 629 13.29 -28.59 26.74
N VAL A 630 14.06 -28.04 25.80
CA VAL A 630 15.52 -27.94 25.80
C VAL A 630 15.91 -26.58 25.21
N VAL A 631 16.65 -25.77 25.96
CA VAL A 631 17.04 -24.39 25.57
C VAL A 631 18.53 -24.10 25.79
N ASP A 632 19.23 -24.98 26.49
CA ASP A 632 20.59 -24.77 27.02
C ASP A 632 21.63 -25.74 26.42
N ASP A 633 21.25 -26.63 25.49
CA ASP A 633 22.17 -27.54 24.78
C ASP A 633 22.93 -26.83 23.63
N HIS A 634 23.61 -25.76 24.01
CA HIS A 634 24.41 -24.93 23.12
C HIS A 634 25.59 -25.70 22.50
N GLU A 635 26.25 -26.58 23.27
CA GLU A 635 27.38 -27.42 22.79
C GLU A 635 27.01 -28.25 21.56
N ARG A 636 25.75 -28.72 21.48
CA ARG A 636 25.25 -29.51 20.35
C ARG A 636 24.39 -28.70 19.39
N SER A 637 24.09 -27.45 19.74
CA SER A 637 23.17 -26.54 19.04
C SER A 637 21.81 -27.20 18.78
N VAL A 638 21.28 -27.81 19.84
CA VAL A 638 19.95 -28.44 19.84
C VAL A 638 18.97 -27.57 20.61
N LEU A 639 17.81 -27.31 20.00
CA LEU A 639 16.70 -26.58 20.61
C LEU A 639 15.44 -27.41 20.46
N ILE A 640 14.70 -27.57 21.56
CA ILE A 640 13.43 -28.29 21.57
C ILE A 640 12.40 -27.49 22.34
N PHE A 641 11.25 -27.24 21.73
CA PHE A 641 10.12 -26.58 22.37
C PHE A 641 8.81 -27.27 22.00
N VAL A 642 7.76 -26.93 22.74
CA VAL A 642 6.40 -27.37 22.46
C VAL A 642 5.51 -26.17 22.17
N ARG A 643 4.62 -26.32 21.18
CA ARG A 643 3.55 -25.39 20.82
C ARG A 643 2.20 -25.95 21.24
N ARG A 644 1.28 -25.09 21.66
CA ARG A 644 -0.05 -25.47 22.17
C ARG A 644 -1.19 -24.69 21.53
N ASP A 645 -2.32 -25.35 21.40
CA ASP A 645 -3.60 -24.72 21.09
C ASP A 645 -4.46 -24.53 22.36
N LYS A 646 -5.62 -23.88 22.23
CA LYS A 646 -6.54 -23.62 23.36
C LYS A 646 -7.12 -24.91 23.98
N ASN A 647 -7.08 -26.03 23.27
CA ASN A 647 -7.56 -27.32 23.75
C ASN A 647 -6.44 -28.15 24.41
N GLY A 648 -5.20 -27.65 24.45
CA GLY A 648 -4.05 -28.35 25.01
C GLY A 648 -3.41 -29.38 24.07
N ASN A 649 -3.76 -29.37 22.78
CA ASN A 649 -3.06 -30.20 21.79
C ASN A 649 -1.64 -29.68 21.60
N GLU A 650 -0.67 -30.59 21.56
CA GLU A 650 0.76 -30.24 21.54
C GLU A 650 1.44 -30.64 20.23
N ILE A 651 2.33 -29.76 19.76
CA ILE A 651 3.34 -30.06 18.74
C ILE A 651 4.72 -29.82 19.33
N ILE A 652 5.56 -30.86 19.36
CA ILE A 652 6.98 -30.74 19.73
C ILE A 652 7.79 -30.43 18.49
N VAL A 653 8.69 -29.46 18.61
CA VAL A 653 9.59 -29.00 17.55
C VAL A 653 11.01 -29.21 18.04
N ALA A 654 11.75 -30.09 17.39
CA ALA A 654 13.13 -30.41 17.75
C ALA A 654 14.07 -30.06 16.60
N SER A 655 15.04 -29.19 16.83
CA SER A 655 15.99 -28.73 15.81
C SER A 655 17.43 -29.07 16.19
N ASN A 656 18.17 -29.62 15.24
CA ASN A 656 19.61 -29.83 15.32
C ASN A 656 20.29 -28.94 14.27
N PHE A 657 20.94 -27.88 14.73
CA PHE A 657 21.62 -26.93 13.86
C PHE A 657 23.10 -27.29 13.62
N THR A 658 23.47 -28.57 13.72
CA THR A 658 24.80 -29.07 13.32
C THR A 658 24.70 -30.21 12.32
N PRO A 659 25.72 -30.43 11.45
CA PRO A 659 25.73 -31.54 10.49
C PRO A 659 25.99 -32.90 11.16
N VAL A 660 26.13 -32.96 12.48
CA VAL A 660 26.34 -34.20 13.22
C VAL A 660 24.98 -34.73 13.68
N PRO A 661 24.54 -35.92 13.21
CA PRO A 661 23.29 -36.52 13.69
C PRO A 661 23.39 -36.89 15.17
N ARG A 662 22.28 -36.79 15.89
CA ARG A 662 22.19 -37.17 17.31
C ARG A 662 21.26 -38.38 17.44
N TYR A 663 21.84 -39.56 17.66
CA TYR A 663 21.08 -40.78 17.93
C TYR A 663 20.72 -40.86 19.42
N ASP A 664 19.57 -41.46 19.71
CA ASP A 664 19.05 -41.67 21.07
C ASP A 664 19.06 -40.39 21.94
N TYR A 665 18.84 -39.23 21.31
CA TYR A 665 18.80 -37.95 21.99
C TYR A 665 17.56 -37.87 22.87
N ARG A 666 17.76 -37.84 24.19
CA ARG A 666 16.67 -37.93 25.18
C ARG A 666 16.35 -36.59 25.83
N PHE A 667 15.07 -36.23 25.83
CA PHE A 667 14.56 -35.02 26.50
C PHE A 667 13.20 -35.25 27.14
N GLY A 668 12.91 -34.46 28.19
CA GLY A 668 11.65 -34.56 28.93
C GLY A 668 10.46 -33.99 28.16
N ILE A 669 9.28 -34.59 28.33
CA ILE A 669 8.02 -34.13 27.72
C ILE A 669 6.92 -33.96 28.77
N ASN A 670 5.92 -33.14 28.45
CA ASN A 670 4.83 -32.83 29.38
C ASN A 670 3.72 -33.88 29.36
N GLN A 671 3.43 -34.46 28.19
CA GLN A 671 2.33 -35.42 28.02
C GLN A 671 2.86 -36.76 27.48
N PRO A 672 2.65 -37.89 28.20
CA PRO A 672 3.04 -39.21 27.70
C PRO A 672 2.14 -39.65 26.53
N GLY A 673 2.62 -40.63 25.78
CA GLY A 673 1.86 -41.27 24.71
C GLY A 673 2.68 -41.48 23.44
N LYS A 674 1.96 -41.70 22.34
CA LYS A 674 2.53 -41.87 21.00
C LYS A 674 2.58 -40.53 20.28
N TRP A 675 3.73 -40.23 19.69
CA TRP A 675 3.99 -38.99 18.97
C TRP A 675 4.34 -39.31 17.52
N ARG A 676 3.54 -38.81 16.59
CA ARG A 676 3.74 -39.02 15.15
C ARG A 676 4.64 -37.93 14.58
N GLU A 677 5.65 -38.34 13.81
CA GLU A 677 6.50 -37.45 13.03
C GLU A 677 5.70 -36.92 11.84
N ILE A 678 5.31 -35.64 11.90
CA ILE A 678 4.51 -34.98 10.85
C ILE A 678 5.37 -34.17 9.89
N LEU A 679 6.58 -33.82 10.30
CA LEU A 679 7.56 -33.13 9.49
C LEU A 679 8.96 -33.59 9.87
N ASN A 680 9.79 -33.83 8.87
CA ASN A 680 11.23 -34.01 9.02
C ASN A 680 11.92 -33.37 7.81
N THR A 681 12.63 -32.28 8.04
CA THR A 681 13.29 -31.52 6.97
C THR A 681 14.45 -32.27 6.30
N ASP A 682 14.90 -33.38 6.87
CA ASP A 682 15.91 -34.26 6.29
C ASP A 682 15.29 -35.40 5.44
N SER A 683 13.97 -35.44 5.27
CA SER A 683 13.33 -36.42 4.39
C SER A 683 13.90 -36.39 2.97
N MET A 684 14.00 -37.56 2.33
CA MET A 684 14.37 -37.68 0.92
C MET A 684 13.43 -36.91 -0.02
N HIS A 685 12.18 -36.66 0.38
CA HIS A 685 11.22 -35.85 -0.39
C HIS A 685 11.62 -34.37 -0.49
N TYR A 686 12.47 -33.91 0.43
CA TYR A 686 13.07 -32.58 0.42
C TYR A 686 14.55 -32.63 0.06
N HIS A 687 15.03 -33.77 -0.47
CA HIS A 687 16.43 -34.07 -0.76
C HIS A 687 17.38 -33.99 0.44
N GLY A 688 16.90 -34.38 1.63
CA GLY A 688 17.76 -34.66 2.77
C GLY A 688 18.36 -36.07 2.74
N SER A 689 19.11 -36.41 3.79
CA SER A 689 19.78 -37.71 3.95
C SER A 689 18.84 -38.84 4.39
N ASN A 690 17.58 -38.51 4.68
CA ASN A 690 16.50 -39.41 5.09
C ASN A 690 16.72 -40.08 6.45
N VAL A 691 17.50 -39.45 7.33
CA VAL A 691 17.63 -39.86 8.73
C VAL A 691 16.36 -39.39 9.48
N GLY A 692 15.83 -40.22 10.39
CA GLY A 692 14.58 -39.91 11.10
C GLY A 692 14.13 -41.04 12.04
N ASN A 693 12.88 -40.98 12.49
CA ASN A 693 12.37 -41.83 13.57
C ASN A 693 11.39 -42.93 13.11
N GLY A 694 11.30 -43.22 11.81
CA GLY A 694 10.41 -44.27 11.29
C GLY A 694 8.92 -43.95 11.41
N GLY A 695 8.56 -42.66 11.52
CA GLY A 695 7.17 -42.16 11.44
C GLY A 695 6.47 -41.90 12.77
N ALA A 696 6.84 -42.58 13.86
CA ALA A 696 6.31 -42.28 15.20
C ALA A 696 7.25 -42.78 16.31
N VAL A 697 7.19 -42.13 17.46
CA VAL A 697 7.92 -42.49 18.68
C VAL A 697 6.98 -42.60 19.87
N HIS A 698 7.37 -43.37 20.89
CA HIS A 698 6.61 -43.52 22.12
C HIS A 698 7.39 -42.92 23.28
N SER A 699 6.68 -42.29 24.22
CA SER A 699 7.29 -41.82 25.46
C SER A 699 7.64 -42.97 26.39
N ASP A 700 8.79 -42.87 27.04
CA ASP A 700 9.18 -43.76 28.13
C ASP A 700 8.93 -43.09 29.48
N GLU A 701 8.65 -43.86 30.53
CA GLU A 701 8.65 -43.41 31.93
C GLU A 701 10.09 -43.29 32.46
N ILE A 702 10.90 -42.47 31.78
CA ILE A 702 12.28 -42.18 32.13
C ILE A 702 12.40 -40.68 32.36
N ALA A 703 12.76 -40.29 33.58
CA ALA A 703 12.86 -38.88 33.94
C ALA A 703 13.99 -38.17 33.18
N SER A 704 13.71 -36.98 32.67
CA SER A 704 14.67 -36.14 31.93
C SER A 704 14.23 -34.68 31.94
N HIS A 705 15.16 -33.73 31.98
CA HIS A 705 14.89 -32.27 31.95
C HIS A 705 13.76 -31.85 32.91
N GLY A 706 13.77 -32.39 34.15
CA GLY A 706 12.78 -32.08 35.18
C GLY A 706 11.38 -32.69 35.00
N ARG A 707 11.19 -33.60 34.03
CA ARG A 707 9.90 -34.22 33.70
C ARG A 707 9.95 -35.73 33.90
N GLN A 708 8.80 -36.35 34.21
CA GLN A 708 8.70 -37.79 34.52
C GLN A 708 8.82 -38.70 33.29
N HIS A 709 8.31 -38.24 32.14
CA HIS A 709 8.39 -38.94 30.87
C HIS A 709 9.36 -38.25 29.91
N SER A 710 9.92 -39.02 28.99
CA SER A 710 10.83 -38.53 27.95
C SER A 710 10.66 -39.24 26.61
N LEU A 711 11.13 -38.61 25.55
CA LEU A 711 11.31 -39.22 24.22
C LEU A 711 12.79 -39.44 23.96
N GLY A 712 13.12 -40.57 23.33
CA GLY A 712 14.41 -40.76 22.65
C GLY A 712 14.22 -40.54 21.16
N LEU A 713 14.92 -39.56 20.58
CA LEU A 713 14.84 -39.24 19.15
C LEU A 713 16.18 -39.45 18.45
N THR A 714 16.11 -39.84 17.19
CA THR A 714 17.17 -39.56 16.23
C THR A 714 16.93 -38.17 15.67
N LEU A 715 17.82 -37.22 15.99
CA LEU A 715 17.85 -35.88 15.41
C LEU A 715 18.74 -35.91 14.15
N PRO A 716 18.19 -35.69 12.95
CA PRO A 716 18.94 -35.70 11.71
C PRO A 716 19.95 -34.54 11.65
N PRO A 717 20.94 -34.60 10.73
CA PRO A 717 21.92 -33.52 10.57
C PRO A 717 21.28 -32.30 9.93
N LEU A 718 21.49 -31.10 10.50
CA LEU A 718 20.95 -29.82 9.98
C LEU A 718 19.45 -29.92 9.66
N ALA A 719 18.66 -30.29 10.67
CA ALA A 719 17.26 -30.60 10.47
C ALA A 719 16.38 -30.18 11.63
N THR A 720 15.09 -29.99 11.32
CA THR A 720 14.02 -29.76 12.26
C THR A 720 12.94 -30.83 12.06
N ILE A 721 12.49 -31.40 13.18
CA ILE A 721 11.42 -32.40 13.25
C ILE A 721 10.25 -31.80 14.00
N TRP A 722 9.03 -32.04 13.50
CA TRP A 722 7.80 -31.78 14.22
C TRP A 722 7.10 -33.08 14.57
N LEU A 723 6.68 -33.20 15.83
CA LEU A 723 5.94 -34.34 16.35
C LEU A 723 4.59 -33.86 16.88
N VAL A 724 3.51 -34.54 16.49
CA VAL A 724 2.18 -34.31 17.08
C VAL A 724 1.79 -35.50 17.95
N ARG A 725 1.18 -35.22 19.11
CA ARG A 725 0.62 -36.28 19.95
C ARG A 725 -0.57 -36.93 19.22
N GLU A 726 -0.58 -38.25 19.11
CA GLU A 726 -1.79 -38.97 18.72
C GLU A 726 -2.70 -39.07 19.95
N GLY A 727 -3.96 -38.62 19.82
CA GLY A 727 -4.96 -38.86 20.85
C GLY A 727 -5.13 -40.37 21.09
N GLU A 728 -5.50 -40.74 22.32
CA GLU A 728 -5.81 -42.14 22.66
C GLU A 728 -7.05 -42.66 21.92
#